data_AF-A0A847FPU9-F1
#
_entry.id   AF-A0A847FPU9-F1
#
_cell.length_a   1.000
_cell.length_b   1.000
_cell.length_c   1.000
_cell.angle_alpha   90.00
_cell.angle_beta   90.00
_cell.angle_gamma   90.00
#
_symmetry.space_group_name_H-M   'P 1'
#
loop_
_entity.id
_entity.type
_entity.pdbx_description
1 polymer ?
#
loop_
_entity_poly.entity_id
_entity_poly.type
_entity_poly.pdbx_seq_one_letter_code
_entity_poly.pdbx_strand_id
1 'polypeptide(L)'
;MSSQPSSQQTPAPPAMALTAMPPAAASTTPRLAVWAASGSTVAFVPRNGHPAGEATPEPATLPRLVLRRNGRLTGVGERTILADLAGLEVPAPGVTVTLQLETFHGDPDRGGGPSRRIVVWRESRWVARPEGAGPGVTAVQFRHEFGPELESGPESGISTPTDYFRLEVTVLGPGGPDRQPLYTLSEDFALLLENEWLVALPAVLEEGEGAAPDEMLIYYSDMFPVRRAGPGSEPWLQRHEVNDYVEREFVPAALEAFRLQANGWRFPWHLAWTAHGSVGGPKQLAVALAPPDTWYHGQAPGNGHAGISINVDAVGLGYATLLDGMMSTFHHELFHNLQRGLYQDHGLAREGAWDMVTEGMAMLASSVAQHEVQFGQSWGRRAYMASASVYLGEEGLAAGDLNTSYGDISYNGAAYWRFLYEQCAVNNRGTEDPAAGMEIMRRVMAALYAREAAQELTPDGYVRAFPGIVDEALQGSSCSVQSHAESLTAFARAVYALRLEGGRCTEETFGREGCGFYDPHGLYPRPPADTVRFVGHTLTVSSAQQGYPAGIPSGYGIDLVEVVLEGAAHGQPLTVELHGSPAGSAEFRLEVWQVMAAGRRLLPAALAPAAAVSRPDGSLSFSLPEIDLTRYNRLGLIITRVDSGERLDPVGSYTLVLRGTE
;
A
#
# COMPACT_ATOMS: atom_id res chain seq x y z
N MET A 1 -15.74 73.76 -27.07
CA MET A 1 -14.49 74.52 -27.24
C MET A 1 -13.42 73.86 -26.37
N SER A 2 -12.36 73.36 -27.02
CA SER A 2 -11.04 72.90 -26.54
C SER A 2 -10.91 72.15 -25.20
N SER A 3 -10.57 70.85 -25.11
CA SER A 3 -9.43 70.05 -25.61
C SER A 3 -8.21 69.99 -24.68
N GLN A 4 -8.06 68.90 -23.91
CA GLN A 4 -6.93 67.95 -24.01
C GLN A 4 -7.11 66.74 -23.05
N PRO A 5 -6.49 65.57 -23.34
CA PRO A 5 -6.79 64.29 -22.69
C PRO A 5 -5.78 63.93 -21.58
N SER A 6 -6.24 63.46 -20.43
CA SER A 6 -5.37 62.82 -19.42
C SER A 6 -5.46 61.30 -19.55
N SER A 7 -4.33 60.68 -19.89
CA SER A 7 -4.09 59.25 -19.84
C SER A 7 -4.46 58.67 -18.47
N GLN A 8 -5.47 57.80 -18.42
CA GLN A 8 -5.65 56.89 -17.28
C GLN A 8 -4.59 55.81 -17.38
N GLN A 9 -3.53 55.95 -16.57
CA GLN A 9 -2.61 54.87 -16.25
C GLN A 9 -3.34 53.86 -15.36
N THR A 10 -3.34 52.61 -15.79
CA THR A 10 -3.65 51.43 -14.99
C THR A 10 -2.80 51.44 -13.71
N PRO A 11 -3.36 51.28 -12.50
CA PRO A 11 -2.56 51.22 -11.29
C PRO A 11 -1.70 49.95 -11.30
N ALA A 12 -0.41 50.13 -11.00
CA ALA A 12 0.54 49.04 -10.78
C ALA A 12 0.08 48.14 -9.61
N PRO A 13 0.37 46.82 -9.65
CA PRO A 13 0.11 45.93 -8.52
C PRO A 13 0.87 46.40 -7.27
N PRO A 14 0.34 46.17 -6.06
CA PRO A 14 0.96 46.65 -4.84
C PRO A 14 2.31 45.96 -4.64
N ALA A 15 3.34 46.77 -4.39
CA ALA A 15 4.63 46.28 -3.92
C ALA A 15 4.44 45.63 -2.55
N MET A 16 4.61 44.31 -2.46
CA MET A 16 4.73 43.62 -1.19
C MET A 16 5.96 44.16 -0.46
N ALA A 17 5.73 44.82 0.67
CA ALA A 17 6.78 45.25 1.56
C ALA A 17 7.52 44.03 2.13
N LEU A 18 8.83 43.97 1.90
CA LEU A 18 9.74 43.10 2.63
C LEU A 18 9.62 43.45 4.13
N THR A 19 8.98 42.58 4.91
CA THR A 19 9.00 42.66 6.37
C THR A 19 10.43 42.45 6.85
N ALA A 20 11.04 43.51 7.39
CA ALA A 20 12.33 43.43 8.06
C ALA A 20 12.22 42.56 9.32
N MET A 21 13.08 41.54 9.42
CA MET A 21 13.22 40.73 10.63
C MET A 21 13.73 41.57 11.82
N PRO A 22 13.36 41.23 13.07
CA PRO A 22 13.88 41.89 14.26
C PRO A 22 15.40 41.58 14.44
N PRO A 23 16.18 42.50 15.04
CA PRO A 23 17.62 42.33 15.20
C PRO A 23 17.94 41.20 16.18
N ALA A 24 18.63 40.16 15.69
CA ALA A 24 19.13 39.07 16.52
C ALA A 24 20.28 39.53 17.43
N ALA A 25 20.25 39.12 18.69
CA ALA A 25 21.34 39.34 19.65
C ALA A 25 22.66 38.70 19.16
N ALA A 26 23.77 39.40 19.37
CA ALA A 26 25.10 39.06 18.86
C ALA A 26 25.62 37.72 19.40
N SER A 27 25.50 36.68 18.58
CA SER A 27 26.24 35.41 18.69
C SER A 27 27.49 35.53 17.81
N THR A 28 28.67 35.20 18.35
CA THR A 28 29.98 35.27 17.65
C THR A 28 30.24 34.07 16.72
N THR A 29 29.22 33.24 16.46
CA THR A 29 29.32 32.06 15.60
C THR A 29 28.69 32.40 14.25
N PRO A 30 29.37 32.16 13.12
CA PRO A 30 28.78 32.40 11.80
C PRO A 30 27.52 31.54 11.62
N ARG A 31 26.48 32.14 11.05
CA ARG A 31 25.19 31.50 10.77
C ARG A 31 24.87 31.60 9.30
N LEU A 32 24.42 30.50 8.73
CA LEU A 32 23.91 30.43 7.37
C LEU A 32 22.39 30.38 7.41
N ALA A 33 21.74 31.19 6.59
CA ALA A 33 20.31 31.08 6.31
C ALA A 33 20.13 30.76 4.82
N VAL A 34 19.26 29.80 4.51
CA VAL A 34 19.03 29.28 3.15
C VAL A 34 17.53 29.30 2.84
N TRP A 35 17.15 29.75 1.65
CA TRP A 35 15.75 29.74 1.20
C TRP A 35 15.63 29.70 -0.32
N ALA A 36 14.52 29.12 -0.80
CA ALA A 36 14.17 29.16 -2.22
C ALA A 36 13.76 30.58 -2.60
N ALA A 37 14.15 31.06 -3.79
CA ALA A 37 13.76 32.39 -4.25
C ALA A 37 12.24 32.55 -4.42
N SER A 38 11.51 31.44 -4.63
CA SER A 38 10.05 31.38 -4.63
C SER A 38 9.43 31.52 -3.23
N GLY A 39 10.21 31.36 -2.16
CA GLY A 39 9.73 31.19 -0.80
C GLY A 39 9.09 29.82 -0.52
N SER A 40 9.10 28.91 -1.50
CA SER A 40 8.53 27.57 -1.36
C SER A 40 9.32 26.74 -0.35
N THR A 41 8.58 26.05 0.51
CA THR A 41 9.13 25.18 1.53
C THR A 41 8.32 23.90 1.64
N VAL A 42 8.82 22.99 2.47
CA VAL A 42 8.24 21.67 2.68
C VAL A 42 8.40 21.22 4.13
N ALA A 43 7.51 20.37 4.60
CA ALA A 43 7.75 19.68 5.87
C ALA A 43 8.80 18.58 5.68
N PHE A 44 9.74 18.50 6.63
CA PHE A 44 10.82 17.52 6.65
C PHE A 44 10.95 16.95 8.06
N VAL A 45 11.04 15.63 8.19
CA VAL A 45 11.23 14.97 9.48
C VAL A 45 12.50 14.11 9.37
N PRO A 46 13.66 14.60 9.83
CA PRO A 46 14.92 13.88 9.67
C PRO A 46 14.92 12.63 10.53
N ARG A 47 14.88 11.42 9.96
CA ARG A 47 15.04 10.21 10.79
C ARG A 47 16.48 9.94 11.23
N ASN A 48 17.46 10.76 10.84
CA ASN A 48 18.86 10.67 11.28
C ASN A 48 19.45 9.24 11.29
N GLY A 49 19.01 8.37 10.37
CA GLY A 49 19.43 6.96 10.32
C GLY A 49 18.95 6.08 11.49
N HIS A 50 18.00 6.52 12.32
CA HIS A 50 17.40 5.69 13.36
C HIS A 50 16.29 4.78 12.79
N PRO A 51 16.29 3.48 13.13
CA PRO A 51 15.20 2.57 12.79
C PRO A 51 13.89 3.00 13.46
N ALA A 52 12.76 2.57 12.89
CA ALA A 52 11.43 2.84 13.44
C ALA A 52 11.35 2.34 14.91
N GLY A 53 11.24 3.27 15.87
CA GLY A 53 11.10 2.95 17.31
C GLY A 53 11.94 3.80 18.27
N GLU A 54 12.94 4.54 17.79
CA GLU A 54 13.70 5.49 18.61
C GLU A 54 13.32 6.95 18.29
N ALA A 55 13.32 7.78 19.34
CA ALA A 55 12.94 9.21 19.44
C ALA A 55 12.32 9.87 18.19
N THR A 56 11.09 10.36 18.34
CA THR A 56 10.39 11.18 17.33
C THR A 56 11.28 12.36 16.91
N PRO A 57 11.72 12.45 15.64
CA PRO A 57 12.53 13.56 15.21
C PRO A 57 11.74 14.87 15.22
N GLU A 58 12.40 15.98 15.51
CA GLU A 58 11.77 17.30 15.44
C GLU A 58 11.44 17.64 13.98
N PRO A 59 10.18 18.03 13.67
CA PRO A 59 9.83 18.53 12.35
C PRO A 59 10.64 19.78 12.00
N ALA A 60 11.25 19.77 10.83
CA ALA A 60 11.93 20.89 10.22
C ALA A 60 11.21 21.31 8.92
N THR A 61 11.60 22.46 8.38
CA THR A 61 11.07 22.97 7.12
C THR A 61 12.25 23.23 6.19
N LEU A 62 12.25 22.59 5.02
CA LEU A 62 13.33 22.76 4.04
C LEU A 62 12.91 23.68 2.90
N PRO A 63 13.83 24.48 2.33
CA PRO A 63 13.64 25.10 1.04
C PRO A 63 13.33 24.05 -0.04
N ARG A 64 12.27 24.30 -0.82
CA ARG A 64 11.82 23.40 -1.88
C ARG A 64 11.94 24.09 -3.23
N LEU A 65 12.68 23.46 -4.14
CA LEU A 65 12.91 23.94 -5.50
C LEU A 65 12.42 22.89 -6.49
N VAL A 66 11.95 23.35 -7.65
CA VAL A 66 11.48 22.48 -8.73
C VAL A 66 12.31 22.76 -9.97
N LEU A 67 13.08 21.78 -10.42
CA LEU A 67 13.93 21.91 -11.60
C LEU A 67 13.07 21.88 -12.87
N ARG A 68 12.28 20.82 -13.02
CA ARG A 68 11.41 20.61 -14.19
C ARG A 68 9.96 20.42 -13.77
N ARG A 69 9.05 20.97 -14.57
CA ARG A 69 7.61 20.66 -14.54
C ARG A 69 7.17 20.23 -15.93
N ASN A 70 6.61 19.03 -16.05
CA ASN A 70 6.19 18.43 -17.33
C ASN A 70 7.35 18.35 -18.34
N GLY A 71 8.51 17.87 -17.88
CA GLY A 71 9.75 17.73 -18.66
C GLY A 71 10.48 19.05 -18.99
N ARG A 72 9.86 20.20 -18.75
CA ARG A 72 10.40 21.53 -19.08
C ARG A 72 11.00 22.20 -17.86
N LEU A 73 12.10 22.94 -18.05
CA LEU A 73 12.70 23.77 -17.01
C LEU A 73 11.65 24.78 -16.50
N THR A 74 11.52 24.94 -15.18
CA THR A 74 10.52 25.80 -14.52
C THR A 74 10.79 27.30 -14.74
N GLY A 75 10.12 28.20 -13.99
CA GLY A 75 10.54 29.60 -13.93
C GLY A 75 11.80 29.79 -13.07
N VAL A 76 12.61 30.82 -13.34
CA VAL A 76 13.89 31.06 -12.60
C VAL A 76 13.66 31.10 -11.09
N GLY A 77 12.56 31.70 -10.63
CA GLY A 77 12.23 31.78 -9.21
C GLY A 77 12.04 30.43 -8.52
N GLU A 78 11.57 29.40 -9.23
CA GLU A 78 11.30 28.06 -8.66
C GLU A 78 12.55 27.19 -8.56
N ARG A 79 13.62 27.55 -9.28
CA ARG A 79 14.90 26.82 -9.34
C ARG A 79 16.10 27.69 -8.93
N THR A 80 15.86 28.71 -8.12
CA THR A 80 16.94 29.55 -7.56
C THR A 80 17.02 29.38 -6.06
N ILE A 81 18.23 29.12 -5.56
CA ILE A 81 18.56 29.11 -4.13
C ILE A 81 19.23 30.42 -3.73
N LEU A 82 18.91 30.90 -2.54
CA LEU A 82 19.52 32.07 -1.90
C LEU A 82 20.13 31.63 -0.56
N ALA A 83 21.35 32.07 -0.29
CA ALA A 83 22.05 31.74 0.95
C ALA A 83 22.78 32.96 1.50
N ASP A 84 22.51 33.32 2.76
CA ASP A 84 23.11 34.46 3.44
C ASP A 84 23.93 33.98 4.65
N LEU A 85 25.24 34.26 4.60
CA LEU A 85 26.16 34.03 5.71
C LEU A 85 26.31 35.30 6.54
N ALA A 86 25.93 35.24 7.81
CA ALA A 86 26.03 36.34 8.76
C ALA A 86 26.92 35.97 9.97
N GLY A 87 27.36 36.98 10.73
CA GLY A 87 28.15 36.77 11.96
C GLY A 87 29.59 36.29 11.72
N LEU A 88 30.13 36.53 10.53
CA LEU A 88 31.48 36.12 10.13
C LEU A 88 32.56 37.07 10.70
N GLU A 89 33.57 36.54 11.39
CA GLU A 89 34.75 37.33 11.77
C GLU A 89 35.78 37.37 10.63
N VAL A 90 36.17 38.58 10.22
CA VAL A 90 37.07 38.80 9.07
C VAL A 90 38.44 39.36 9.53
N PRO A 91 39.47 38.52 9.74
CA PRO A 91 40.83 38.97 10.00
C PRO A 91 41.43 39.77 8.83
N ALA A 92 42.46 40.58 9.09
CA ALA A 92 43.16 41.31 8.04
C ALA A 92 44.07 40.39 7.20
N PRO A 93 44.17 40.60 5.86
CA PRO A 93 43.51 41.64 5.06
C PRO A 93 42.06 41.31 4.65
N GLY A 94 41.64 40.06 4.84
CA GLY A 94 40.30 39.57 4.56
C GLY A 94 40.26 38.04 4.62
N VAL A 95 39.12 37.48 4.23
CA VAL A 95 38.91 36.03 4.14
C VAL A 95 38.32 35.66 2.79
N THR A 96 38.56 34.42 2.37
CA THR A 96 37.83 33.81 1.24
C THR A 96 36.74 32.92 1.80
N VAL A 97 35.49 33.21 1.46
CA VAL A 97 34.33 32.36 1.79
C VAL A 97 34.01 31.53 0.56
N THR A 98 33.99 30.21 0.70
CA THR A 98 33.59 29.28 -0.35
C THR A 98 32.34 28.56 0.08
N LEU A 99 31.28 28.65 -0.71
CA LEU A 99 30.09 27.84 -0.58
C LEU A 99 30.18 26.70 -1.59
N GLN A 100 29.94 25.49 -1.13
CA GLN A 100 29.81 24.29 -1.95
C GLN A 100 28.45 23.64 -1.68
N LEU A 101 27.74 23.30 -2.75
CA LEU A 101 26.51 22.54 -2.72
C LEU A 101 26.74 21.20 -3.41
N GLU A 102 26.37 20.12 -2.73
CA GLU A 102 26.53 18.75 -3.24
C GLU A 102 25.25 17.95 -3.06
N THR A 103 24.99 17.02 -3.98
CA THR A 103 23.90 16.05 -3.82
C THR A 103 24.11 15.26 -2.54
N PHE A 104 23.03 14.81 -1.91
CA PHE A 104 23.13 13.98 -0.72
C PHE A 104 23.52 12.55 -1.10
N HIS A 105 22.92 12.03 -2.17
CA HIS A 105 23.21 10.72 -2.75
C HIS A 105 24.30 10.82 -3.83
N GLY A 106 25.01 9.70 -4.04
CA GLY A 106 25.90 9.56 -5.19
C GLY A 106 25.16 9.11 -6.43
N ASP A 107 25.73 9.36 -7.61
CA ASP A 107 25.09 9.05 -8.90
C ASP A 107 24.70 7.55 -8.99
N PRO A 108 23.39 7.20 -9.09
CA PRO A 108 22.95 5.82 -9.26
C PRO A 108 23.52 5.16 -10.53
N ASP A 109 23.72 5.93 -11.60
CA ASP A 109 24.27 5.43 -12.87
C ASP A 109 25.76 5.03 -12.74
N ARG A 110 26.43 5.49 -11.68
CA ARG A 110 27.85 5.22 -11.39
C ARG A 110 28.04 4.33 -10.16
N GLY A 111 27.02 3.56 -9.79
CA GLY A 111 27.11 2.57 -8.72
C GLY A 111 26.95 3.11 -7.29
N GLY A 112 26.40 4.32 -7.14
CA GLY A 112 25.73 4.86 -5.93
C GLY A 112 26.46 4.74 -4.58
N GLY A 113 26.73 5.86 -3.92
CA GLY A 113 27.19 5.83 -2.52
C GLY A 113 27.45 7.21 -1.93
N PRO A 114 27.37 7.38 -0.60
CA PRO A 114 27.53 8.68 0.06
C PRO A 114 28.93 9.30 -0.11
N SER A 115 29.93 8.51 -0.54
CA SER A 115 31.28 8.97 -0.87
C SER A 115 31.44 9.47 -2.32
N ARG A 116 30.38 9.39 -3.14
CA ARG A 116 30.38 9.76 -4.58
C ARG A 116 29.38 10.87 -4.91
N ARG A 117 29.20 11.80 -3.98
CA ARG A 117 28.32 12.97 -4.15
C ARG A 117 28.79 13.85 -5.31
N ILE A 118 27.84 14.49 -5.98
CA ILE A 118 28.07 15.38 -7.11
C ILE A 118 28.09 16.81 -6.58
N VAL A 119 29.20 17.53 -6.78
CA VAL A 119 29.26 18.97 -6.51
C VAL A 119 28.54 19.69 -7.64
N VAL A 120 27.38 20.27 -7.35
CA VAL A 120 26.54 20.96 -8.34
C VAL A 120 26.83 22.44 -8.44
N TRP A 121 27.33 23.03 -7.36
CA TRP A 121 27.66 24.44 -7.31
C TRP A 121 28.80 24.68 -6.34
N ARG A 122 29.77 25.49 -6.76
CA ARG A 122 30.84 25.98 -5.91
C ARG A 122 31.16 27.42 -6.27
N GLU A 123 31.11 28.31 -5.29
CA GLU A 123 31.40 29.73 -5.49
C GLU A 123 32.28 30.25 -4.35
N SER A 124 33.32 30.99 -4.72
CA SER A 124 34.23 31.64 -3.77
C SER A 124 34.10 33.15 -3.87
N ARG A 125 33.95 33.81 -2.72
CA ARG A 125 33.91 35.28 -2.61
C ARG A 125 35.00 35.75 -1.65
N TRP A 126 35.75 36.77 -2.07
CA TRP A 126 36.67 37.47 -1.19
C TRP A 126 35.92 38.52 -0.38
N VAL A 127 36.13 38.52 0.93
CA VAL A 127 35.55 39.48 1.87
C VAL A 127 36.69 40.24 2.53
N ALA A 128 36.85 41.51 2.16
CA ALA A 128 37.83 42.38 2.78
C ALA A 128 37.43 42.68 4.24
N ARG A 129 38.43 42.91 5.10
CA ARG A 129 38.17 43.39 6.45
C ARG A 129 37.45 44.75 6.40
N PRO A 130 36.33 44.94 7.14
CA PRO A 130 35.66 46.24 7.22
C PRO A 130 36.58 47.33 7.79
N GLU A 131 36.55 48.53 7.19
CA GLU A 131 37.27 49.70 7.73
C GLU A 131 36.51 50.27 8.93
N GLY A 132 36.96 49.95 10.16
CA GLY A 132 36.38 50.50 11.40
C GLY A 132 36.60 49.60 12.63
N ALA A 133 36.56 50.19 13.83
CA ALA A 133 36.62 49.45 15.09
C ALA A 133 35.21 48.95 15.48
N GLY A 134 34.84 47.77 14.99
CA GLY A 134 33.63 47.05 15.36
C GLY A 134 33.68 45.60 14.88
N PRO A 135 32.91 44.66 15.50
CA PRO A 135 32.82 43.28 15.02
C PRO A 135 32.30 43.29 13.58
N GLY A 136 33.06 42.66 12.68
CA GLY A 136 32.88 42.77 11.23
C GLY A 136 31.67 42.02 10.70
N VAL A 137 30.46 42.54 10.90
CA VAL A 137 29.23 41.93 10.38
C VAL A 137 29.08 42.23 8.88
N THR A 138 29.76 41.44 8.05
CA THR A 138 29.55 41.44 6.59
C THR A 138 28.65 40.27 6.24
N ALA A 139 27.42 40.54 5.77
CA ALA A 139 26.58 39.49 5.20
C ALA A 139 27.14 39.10 3.82
N VAL A 140 27.54 37.84 3.66
CA VAL A 140 27.96 37.32 2.35
C VAL A 140 26.77 36.60 1.74
N GLN A 141 26.22 37.18 0.68
CA GLN A 141 25.09 36.61 -0.02
C GLN A 141 25.57 35.75 -1.17
N PHE A 142 24.93 34.62 -1.39
CA PHE A 142 25.13 33.76 -2.53
C PHE A 142 23.79 33.50 -3.23
N ARG A 143 23.84 33.36 -4.55
CA ARG A 143 22.67 33.09 -5.39
C ARG A 143 23.07 32.12 -6.48
N HIS A 144 22.32 31.04 -6.60
CA HIS A 144 22.54 30.06 -7.67
C HIS A 144 21.22 29.72 -8.35
N GLU A 145 21.22 29.82 -9.67
CA GLU A 145 20.15 29.34 -10.54
C GLU A 145 20.56 27.98 -11.10
N PHE A 146 19.74 26.97 -10.87
CA PHE A 146 19.97 25.65 -11.45
C PHE A 146 19.62 25.65 -12.95
N GLY A 147 20.60 25.32 -13.79
CA GLY A 147 20.39 25.11 -15.22
C GLY A 147 19.88 23.69 -15.53
N PRO A 148 19.59 23.36 -16.80
CA PRO A 148 19.26 22.00 -17.21
C PRO A 148 20.44 21.03 -17.08
N GLU A 149 21.66 21.54 -17.14
CA GLU A 149 22.93 20.81 -17.03
C GLU A 149 23.91 21.59 -16.15
N LEU A 150 24.89 20.88 -15.58
CA LEU A 150 25.96 21.49 -14.80
C LEU A 150 26.94 22.23 -15.72
N GLU A 151 27.15 23.52 -15.45
CA GLU A 151 27.91 24.40 -16.33
C GLU A 151 29.44 24.32 -16.16
N SER A 152 29.93 23.80 -15.04
CA SER A 152 31.37 23.85 -14.73
C SER A 152 31.81 22.73 -13.77
N GLY A 153 33.12 22.47 -13.74
CA GLY A 153 33.73 21.43 -12.91
C GLY A 153 33.89 20.08 -13.61
N PRO A 154 34.35 19.04 -12.90
CA PRO A 154 34.54 17.69 -13.44
C PRO A 154 33.25 17.06 -13.98
N GLU A 155 32.11 17.55 -13.51
CA GLU A 155 30.76 17.04 -13.81
C GLU A 155 30.03 17.90 -14.86
N SER A 156 30.75 18.76 -15.57
CA SER A 156 30.18 19.63 -16.61
C SER A 156 29.52 18.80 -17.74
N GLY A 157 28.33 19.24 -18.17
CA GLY A 157 27.55 18.60 -19.23
C GLY A 157 26.67 17.44 -18.77
N ILE A 158 26.63 17.15 -17.46
CA ILE A 158 25.68 16.20 -16.87
C ILE A 158 24.37 16.95 -16.59
N SER A 159 23.23 16.30 -16.87
CA SER A 159 21.92 16.82 -16.47
C SER A 159 21.91 17.14 -14.98
N THR A 160 21.43 18.33 -14.62
CA THR A 160 21.39 18.77 -13.23
C THR A 160 20.65 17.74 -12.38
N PRO A 161 21.31 17.15 -11.36
CA PRO A 161 20.68 16.16 -10.51
C PRO A 161 19.59 16.80 -9.65
N THR A 162 18.54 16.03 -9.44
CA THR A 162 17.46 16.32 -8.49
C THR A 162 17.60 15.37 -7.32
N ASP A 163 17.68 15.93 -6.13
CA ASP A 163 18.00 15.24 -4.88
C ASP A 163 17.74 16.18 -3.70
N TYR A 164 17.98 15.67 -2.51
CA TYR A 164 18.42 16.47 -1.39
C TYR A 164 19.83 16.97 -1.58
N PHE A 165 20.09 18.15 -1.04
CA PHE A 165 21.42 18.73 -1.10
C PHE A 165 21.98 18.98 0.29
N ARG A 166 23.27 18.72 0.42
CA ARG A 166 24.09 19.19 1.52
C ARG A 166 24.78 20.48 1.11
N LEU A 167 24.85 21.41 2.06
CA LEU A 167 25.58 22.65 1.89
C LEU A 167 26.80 22.67 2.83
N GLU A 168 27.96 23.02 2.29
CA GLU A 168 29.19 23.26 3.06
C GLU A 168 29.71 24.68 2.78
N VAL A 169 30.01 25.42 3.85
CA VAL A 169 30.69 26.72 3.78
C VAL A 169 32.05 26.62 4.44
N THR A 170 33.11 26.90 3.68
CA THR A 170 34.48 26.98 4.18
C THR A 170 34.96 28.43 4.17
N VAL A 171 35.48 28.90 5.30
CA VAL A 171 36.10 30.23 5.41
C VAL A 171 37.60 30.07 5.58
N LEU A 172 38.36 30.59 4.62
CA LEU A 172 39.82 30.54 4.62
C LEU A 172 40.42 31.90 4.98
N GLY A 173 41.38 31.89 5.90
CA GLY A 173 42.14 33.08 6.27
C GLY A 173 43.20 33.48 5.24
N PRO A 174 44.00 34.52 5.56
CA PRO A 174 45.09 34.97 4.70
C PRO A 174 46.16 33.87 4.56
N GLY A 175 46.47 33.48 3.32
CA GLY A 175 47.52 32.48 3.02
C GLY A 175 47.12 31.36 2.06
N GLY A 176 45.87 31.31 1.61
CA GLY A 176 45.42 30.37 0.56
C GLY A 176 44.86 29.03 1.08
N PRO A 177 44.52 28.11 0.18
CA PRO A 177 43.78 26.87 0.48
C PRO A 177 44.58 25.81 1.27
N ASP A 178 45.90 25.96 1.40
CA ASP A 178 46.78 25.00 2.09
C ASP A 178 46.78 25.14 3.63
N ARG A 179 45.96 26.06 4.17
CA ARG A 179 45.80 26.27 5.63
C ARG A 179 44.48 25.70 6.12
N GLN A 180 44.45 25.33 7.40
CA GLN A 180 43.21 24.93 8.06
C GLN A 180 42.17 26.06 7.97
N PRO A 181 40.90 25.73 7.64
CA PRO A 181 39.81 26.69 7.64
C PRO A 181 39.65 27.40 8.98
N LEU A 182 39.29 28.69 8.93
CA LEU A 182 38.87 29.44 10.11
C LEU A 182 37.50 28.95 10.60
N TYR A 183 36.61 28.62 9.66
CA TYR A 183 35.30 28.05 9.92
C TYR A 183 34.96 27.03 8.83
N THR A 184 34.29 25.95 9.25
CA THR A 184 33.56 25.06 8.35
C THR A 184 32.16 24.88 8.92
N LEU A 185 31.16 25.25 8.13
CA LEU A 185 29.75 24.98 8.41
C LEU A 185 29.27 23.92 7.42
N SER A 186 28.57 22.91 7.90
CA SER A 186 28.03 21.85 7.07
C SER A 186 26.61 21.54 7.53
N GLU A 187 25.69 21.47 6.58
CA GLU A 187 24.29 21.17 6.81
C GLU A 187 23.83 20.15 5.75
N ASP A 188 23.61 18.91 6.20
CA ASP A 188 22.90 17.91 5.38
C ASP A 188 21.42 18.31 5.28
N PHE A 189 20.80 18.00 4.15
CA PHE A 189 19.40 18.35 3.85
C PHE A 189 19.11 19.86 3.89
N ALA A 190 20.05 20.68 3.41
CA ALA A 190 19.89 22.13 3.37
C ALA A 190 18.75 22.60 2.42
N LEU A 191 18.40 21.78 1.41
CA LEU A 191 17.26 22.00 0.50
C LEU A 191 16.86 20.70 -0.22
N LEU A 192 15.67 20.69 -0.80
CA LEU A 192 15.26 19.74 -1.85
C LEU A 192 15.18 20.44 -3.21
N LEU A 193 15.72 19.82 -4.25
CA LEU A 193 15.46 20.13 -5.65
C LEU A 193 14.88 18.90 -6.34
N GLU A 194 13.66 18.98 -6.84
CA GLU A 194 12.94 17.83 -7.44
C GLU A 194 12.40 18.13 -8.85
N ASN A 195 11.89 17.09 -9.51
CA ASN A 195 11.08 17.22 -10.72
C ASN A 195 9.59 17.00 -10.41
N GLU A 196 8.73 17.65 -11.18
CA GLU A 196 7.28 17.52 -11.10
C GLU A 196 6.65 17.16 -12.45
N TRP A 197 5.55 16.41 -12.38
CA TRP A 197 4.60 16.23 -13.45
C TRP A 197 3.21 16.61 -12.96
N LEU A 198 2.64 17.66 -13.55
CA LEU A 198 1.29 18.14 -13.26
C LEU A 198 0.40 17.86 -14.47
N VAL A 199 -0.66 17.09 -14.25
CA VAL A 199 -1.61 16.69 -15.29
C VAL A 199 -3.04 16.88 -14.81
N ALA A 200 -3.91 17.38 -15.70
CA ALA A 200 -5.34 17.48 -15.42
C ALA A 200 -5.95 16.08 -15.31
N LEU A 201 -6.78 15.86 -14.29
CA LEU A 201 -7.49 14.61 -14.11
C LEU A 201 -8.74 14.58 -15.00
N PRO A 202 -9.12 13.40 -15.53
CA PRO A 202 -10.36 13.28 -16.29
C PRO A 202 -11.57 13.47 -15.38
N ALA A 203 -12.69 13.90 -15.96
CA ALA A 203 -13.96 13.92 -15.25
C ALA A 203 -14.35 12.50 -14.82
N VAL A 204 -14.70 12.35 -13.55
CA VAL A 204 -15.08 11.08 -12.95
C VAL A 204 -16.37 11.19 -12.17
N LEU A 205 -16.86 10.05 -11.69
CA LEU A 205 -18.01 9.94 -10.84
C LEU A 205 -17.72 10.68 -9.53
N GLU A 206 -18.59 11.62 -9.23
CA GLU A 206 -18.57 12.44 -8.02
C GLU A 206 -19.94 12.33 -7.35
N GLU A 207 -19.97 12.38 -6.04
CA GLU A 207 -21.22 12.54 -5.30
C GLU A 207 -21.83 13.94 -5.54
N GLY A 208 -20.97 14.96 -5.61
CA GLY A 208 -21.34 16.35 -5.86
C GLY A 208 -20.23 17.09 -6.61
N GLU A 209 -20.58 18.19 -7.26
CA GLU A 209 -19.65 18.97 -8.11
C GLU A 209 -18.37 19.36 -7.35
N GLY A 210 -17.23 19.00 -7.92
CA GLY A 210 -15.91 19.32 -7.37
C GLY A 210 -15.51 18.43 -6.20
N ALA A 211 -16.14 17.25 -6.07
CA ALA A 211 -15.73 16.25 -5.11
C ALA A 211 -14.44 15.52 -5.51
N ALA A 212 -14.12 15.36 -6.79
CA ALA A 212 -12.87 14.75 -7.23
C ALA A 212 -11.72 15.76 -7.27
N PRO A 213 -10.45 15.30 -7.21
CA PRO A 213 -9.31 16.15 -7.51
C PRO A 213 -9.34 16.64 -8.97
N ASP A 214 -8.92 17.90 -9.18
CA ASP A 214 -8.86 18.54 -10.50
C ASP A 214 -7.58 18.12 -11.26
N GLU A 215 -6.49 17.93 -10.53
CA GLU A 215 -5.16 17.68 -11.08
C GLU A 215 -4.43 16.60 -10.27
N MET A 216 -3.51 15.89 -10.93
CA MET A 216 -2.57 14.99 -10.29
C MET A 216 -1.16 15.59 -10.37
N LEU A 217 -0.53 15.75 -9.21
CA LEU A 217 0.85 16.20 -9.07
C LEU A 217 1.73 15.00 -8.71
N ILE A 218 2.62 14.63 -9.62
CA ILE A 218 3.63 13.59 -9.41
C ILE A 218 4.95 14.31 -9.16
N TYR A 219 5.69 13.93 -8.12
CA TYR A 219 7.01 14.48 -7.86
C TYR A 219 8.02 13.36 -7.59
N TYR A 220 9.26 13.60 -8.03
CA TYR A 220 10.32 12.60 -8.01
C TYR A 220 11.70 13.23 -8.12
N SER A 221 12.71 12.49 -7.66
CA SER A 221 14.12 12.83 -7.80
C SER A 221 14.83 11.75 -8.63
N ASP A 222 15.58 12.18 -9.64
CA ASP A 222 16.34 11.28 -10.53
C ASP A 222 17.56 10.65 -9.84
N MET A 223 18.04 11.22 -8.73
CA MET A 223 19.12 10.61 -7.93
C MET A 223 18.64 9.44 -7.07
N PHE A 224 17.33 9.19 -6.99
CA PHE A 224 16.81 7.99 -6.34
C PHE A 224 16.82 6.82 -7.32
N PRO A 225 17.34 5.66 -6.91
CA PRO A 225 17.46 4.54 -7.83
C PRO A 225 16.06 3.96 -8.11
N VAL A 226 15.62 4.03 -9.37
CA VAL A 226 14.31 3.51 -9.82
C VAL A 226 14.50 2.10 -10.37
N ARG A 227 14.06 1.09 -9.63
CA ARG A 227 14.41 -0.32 -9.90
C ARG A 227 13.68 -0.87 -11.12
N ARG A 228 14.43 -1.41 -12.09
CA ARG A 228 13.80 -2.18 -13.18
C ARG A 228 13.31 -3.53 -12.65
N ALA A 229 12.21 -4.00 -13.20
CA ALA A 229 11.71 -5.34 -12.94
C ALA A 229 12.32 -6.37 -13.91
N GLY A 230 12.31 -7.63 -13.50
CA GLY A 230 12.69 -8.77 -14.33
C GLY A 230 14.14 -9.26 -14.16
N PRO A 231 14.39 -10.58 -14.33
CA PRO A 231 15.74 -11.14 -14.28
C PRO A 231 16.56 -10.73 -15.51
N GLY A 232 17.79 -10.25 -15.29
CA GLY A 232 18.75 -9.92 -16.36
C GLY A 232 18.64 -8.49 -16.92
N SER A 233 17.76 -7.65 -16.39
CA SER A 233 17.82 -6.21 -16.64
C SER A 233 18.96 -5.57 -15.84
N GLU A 234 19.49 -4.44 -16.33
CA GLU A 234 20.18 -3.51 -15.43
C GLU A 234 19.27 -3.24 -14.22
N PRO A 235 19.81 -3.18 -12.99
CA PRO A 235 18.98 -3.14 -11.79
C PRO A 235 18.13 -1.86 -11.71
N TRP A 236 18.48 -0.80 -12.45
CA TRP A 236 17.86 0.53 -12.34
C TRP A 236 17.60 1.16 -13.71
N LEU A 237 16.62 2.06 -13.79
CA LEU A 237 16.56 3.06 -14.86
C LEU A 237 17.76 3.99 -14.74
N GLN A 238 18.36 4.36 -15.87
CA GLN A 238 19.35 5.42 -15.89
C GLN A 238 18.67 6.75 -15.58
N ARG A 239 19.38 7.71 -14.97
CA ARG A 239 18.81 9.01 -14.59
C ARG A 239 18.08 9.71 -15.73
N HIS A 240 18.71 9.70 -16.91
CA HIS A 240 18.15 10.35 -18.10
C HIS A 240 16.86 9.68 -18.62
N GLU A 241 16.59 8.42 -18.26
CA GLU A 241 15.38 7.69 -18.65
C GLU A 241 14.19 7.98 -17.73
N VAL A 242 14.43 8.42 -16.49
CA VAL A 242 13.38 8.55 -15.45
C VAL A 242 12.27 9.50 -15.90
N ASN A 243 12.63 10.68 -16.45
CA ASN A 243 11.64 11.66 -16.91
C ASN A 243 10.76 11.14 -18.05
N ASP A 244 11.37 10.50 -19.05
CA ASP A 244 10.65 9.91 -20.19
C ASP A 244 9.75 8.75 -19.73
N TYR A 245 10.20 7.97 -18.74
CA TYR A 245 9.42 6.89 -18.15
C TYR A 245 8.18 7.40 -17.42
N VAL A 246 8.32 8.44 -16.60
CA VAL A 246 7.19 9.07 -15.91
C VAL A 246 6.16 9.60 -16.91
N GLU A 247 6.62 10.32 -17.94
CA GLU A 247 5.76 10.88 -19.00
C GLU A 247 4.99 9.80 -19.77
N ARG A 248 5.71 8.78 -20.27
CA ARG A 248 5.19 7.88 -21.31
C ARG A 248 4.52 6.64 -20.76
N GLU A 249 4.97 6.16 -19.60
CA GLU A 249 4.50 4.90 -19.03
C GLU A 249 3.59 5.15 -17.83
N PHE A 250 4.09 5.87 -16.81
CA PHE A 250 3.38 5.98 -15.53
C PHE A 250 2.17 6.92 -15.59
N VAL A 251 2.33 8.14 -16.13
CA VAL A 251 1.24 9.13 -16.18
C VAL A 251 -0.02 8.59 -16.90
N PRO A 252 0.06 8.02 -18.11
CA PRO A 252 -1.12 7.49 -18.78
C PRO A 252 -1.81 6.37 -17.98
N ALA A 253 -1.03 5.47 -17.36
CA ALA A 253 -1.57 4.38 -16.56
C ALA A 253 -2.27 4.88 -15.28
N ALA A 254 -1.68 5.88 -14.61
CA ALA A 254 -2.27 6.50 -13.42
C ALA A 254 -3.59 7.23 -13.72
N LEU A 255 -3.68 7.95 -14.85
CA LEU A 255 -4.93 8.58 -15.30
C LEU A 255 -6.03 7.55 -15.58
N GLU A 256 -5.68 6.45 -16.22
CA GLU A 256 -6.63 5.36 -16.49
C GLU A 256 -7.06 4.66 -15.21
N ALA A 257 -6.15 4.44 -14.27
CA ALA A 257 -6.48 3.91 -12.94
C ALA A 257 -7.46 4.80 -12.19
N PHE A 258 -7.24 6.12 -12.19
CA PHE A 258 -8.15 7.09 -11.60
C PHE A 258 -9.56 7.01 -12.21
N ARG A 259 -9.65 6.94 -13.55
CA ARG A 259 -10.92 6.77 -14.26
C ARG A 259 -11.56 5.42 -13.96
N LEU A 260 -10.80 4.34 -13.96
CA LEU A 260 -11.28 2.98 -13.75
C LEU A 260 -11.90 2.80 -12.38
N GLN A 261 -11.20 3.21 -11.31
CA GLN A 261 -11.72 3.04 -9.96
C GLN A 261 -12.99 3.86 -9.75
N ALA A 262 -13.03 5.11 -10.21
CA ALA A 262 -14.21 5.94 -9.99
C ALA A 262 -15.38 5.58 -10.93
N ASN A 263 -15.17 5.61 -12.24
CA ASN A 263 -16.23 5.39 -13.23
C ASN A 263 -16.49 3.91 -13.49
N GLY A 264 -15.43 3.12 -13.66
CA GLY A 264 -15.51 1.71 -14.00
C GLY A 264 -16.09 0.88 -12.87
N TRP A 265 -15.64 1.11 -11.64
CA TRP A 265 -16.12 0.40 -10.45
C TRP A 265 -17.28 1.12 -9.74
N ARG A 266 -17.67 2.31 -10.23
CA ARG A 266 -18.74 3.14 -9.65
C ARG A 266 -18.48 3.52 -8.19
N PHE A 267 -17.26 3.92 -7.90
CA PHE A 267 -16.87 4.53 -6.63
C PHE A 267 -16.81 6.06 -6.77
N PRO A 268 -17.84 6.79 -6.34
CA PRO A 268 -17.79 8.25 -6.41
C PRO A 268 -16.69 8.82 -5.51
N TRP A 269 -16.12 9.94 -5.93
CA TRP A 269 -15.42 10.83 -5.00
C TRP A 269 -16.43 11.61 -4.16
N HIS A 270 -16.13 11.74 -2.87
CA HIS A 270 -16.92 12.51 -1.89
C HIS A 270 -16.25 13.85 -1.59
N LEU A 271 -16.96 14.81 -1.01
CA LEU A 271 -16.39 16.14 -0.71
C LEU A 271 -15.44 16.15 0.50
N ALA A 272 -15.49 15.10 1.33
CA ALA A 272 -14.98 15.12 2.69
C ALA A 272 -13.46 14.85 2.85
N TRP A 273 -12.69 14.79 1.76
CA TRP A 273 -11.22 14.64 1.79
C TRP A 273 -10.49 15.99 1.67
N THR A 274 -9.23 16.03 2.12
CA THR A 274 -8.36 17.22 2.06
C THR A 274 -7.40 17.11 0.89
N ALA A 275 -7.37 18.14 0.03
CA ALA A 275 -6.40 18.21 -1.05
C ALA A 275 -4.95 18.29 -0.54
N HIS A 276 -4.01 17.83 -1.37
CA HIS A 276 -2.62 18.22 -1.21
C HIS A 276 -2.45 19.68 -1.68
N GLY A 277 -1.67 20.49 -0.96
CA GLY A 277 -1.39 21.89 -1.34
C GLY A 277 -2.16 22.97 -0.55
N SER A 278 -2.01 24.23 -0.96
CA SER A 278 -2.48 25.40 -0.21
C SER A 278 -3.97 25.69 -0.37
N VAL A 279 -4.57 26.25 0.69
CA VAL A 279 -5.97 26.71 0.72
C VAL A 279 -6.21 27.72 -0.42
N GLY A 280 -7.08 27.37 -1.37
CA GLY A 280 -7.48 28.23 -2.49
C GLY A 280 -6.84 27.93 -3.85
N GLY A 281 -5.98 26.91 -3.96
CA GLY A 281 -5.52 26.34 -5.24
C GLY A 281 -6.40 25.21 -5.77
N PRO A 282 -6.14 24.68 -6.99
CA PRO A 282 -6.83 23.50 -7.53
C PRO A 282 -6.64 22.30 -6.59
N LYS A 283 -7.64 21.42 -6.51
CA LYS A 283 -7.57 20.25 -5.63
C LYS A 283 -6.66 19.20 -6.26
N GLN A 284 -5.55 18.86 -5.59
CA GLN A 284 -4.55 17.95 -6.14
C GLN A 284 -4.54 16.58 -5.46
N LEU A 285 -4.44 15.53 -6.29
CA LEU A 285 -3.97 14.21 -5.90
C LEU A 285 -2.45 14.18 -6.02
N ALA A 286 -1.74 14.03 -4.90
CA ALA A 286 -0.29 13.98 -4.89
C ALA A 286 0.24 12.56 -5.04
N VAL A 287 1.31 12.37 -5.82
CA VAL A 287 1.98 11.09 -6.03
C VAL A 287 3.49 11.25 -5.82
N ALA A 288 4.01 10.56 -4.81
CA ALA A 288 5.44 10.47 -4.54
C ALA A 288 6.05 9.25 -5.22
N LEU A 289 7.10 9.45 -6.02
CA LEU A 289 7.95 8.38 -6.51
C LEU A 289 9.31 8.46 -5.80
N ALA A 290 9.43 7.75 -4.68
CA ALA A 290 10.61 7.84 -3.80
C ALA A 290 10.84 6.53 -3.02
N PRO A 291 12.07 6.18 -2.61
CA PRO A 291 12.35 5.06 -1.71
C PRO A 291 11.64 5.18 -0.35
N PRO A 292 11.55 4.10 0.45
CA PRO A 292 10.76 4.09 1.69
C PRO A 292 11.46 4.87 2.82
N ASP A 293 12.78 5.03 2.73
CA ASP A 293 13.66 5.65 3.74
C ASP A 293 14.19 7.02 3.31
N THR A 294 13.81 7.54 2.14
CA THR A 294 14.16 8.92 1.81
C THR A 294 13.39 9.85 2.73
N TRP A 295 14.12 10.78 3.32
CA TRP A 295 13.65 11.64 4.41
C TRP A 295 12.59 12.70 3.99
N TYR A 296 11.90 12.46 2.87
CA TYR A 296 10.70 13.09 2.30
C TYR A 296 9.98 11.84 1.82
N HIS A 297 8.86 11.44 2.38
CA HIS A 297 7.79 12.23 2.94
C HIS A 297 7.68 11.84 4.42
N GLY A 298 6.95 12.58 5.25
CA GLY A 298 6.42 11.91 6.45
C GLY A 298 5.67 10.63 6.04
N GLN A 299 5.09 9.89 6.98
CA GLN A 299 3.89 9.15 6.57
C GLN A 299 3.02 10.08 5.72
N ALA A 300 2.43 9.57 4.62
CA ALA A 300 1.40 10.32 3.89
C ALA A 300 0.56 11.06 4.94
N PRO A 301 0.40 12.38 4.84
CA PRO A 301 0.00 13.20 5.97
C PRO A 301 -1.11 12.52 6.77
N GLY A 302 -0.81 12.18 8.03
CA GLY A 302 -1.71 11.38 8.85
C GLY A 302 -3.09 12.02 8.85
N ASN A 303 -4.10 11.23 8.46
CA ASN A 303 -5.51 11.58 8.33
C ASN A 303 -5.79 12.86 7.53
N GLY A 304 -6.29 12.67 6.30
CA GLY A 304 -7.04 13.68 5.57
C GLY A 304 -6.50 14.03 4.19
N HIS A 305 -5.21 13.85 3.87
CA HIS A 305 -4.68 14.32 2.58
C HIS A 305 -4.73 13.28 1.45
N ALA A 306 -5.19 13.67 0.26
CA ALA A 306 -5.12 12.81 -0.92
C ALA A 306 -3.70 12.69 -1.46
N GLY A 307 -3.08 11.55 -1.20
CA GLY A 307 -1.69 11.28 -1.52
C GLY A 307 -1.48 9.79 -1.78
N ILE A 308 -0.50 9.48 -2.63
CA ILE A 308 -0.04 8.14 -2.98
C ILE A 308 1.47 8.16 -2.86
N SER A 309 2.05 7.14 -2.24
CA SER A 309 3.50 6.96 -2.17
C SER A 309 3.91 5.64 -2.79
N ILE A 310 4.86 5.67 -3.72
CA ILE A 310 5.35 4.48 -4.43
C ILE A 310 6.84 4.34 -4.18
N ASN A 311 7.21 3.22 -3.54
CA ASN A 311 8.60 2.84 -3.29
C ASN A 311 9.31 2.41 -4.57
N VAL A 312 9.87 3.35 -5.32
CA VAL A 312 10.54 3.06 -6.60
C VAL A 312 11.81 2.21 -6.49
N ASP A 313 12.38 2.02 -5.29
CA ASP A 313 13.51 1.10 -5.09
C ASP A 313 13.03 -0.36 -5.03
N ALA A 314 11.94 -0.67 -4.33
CA ALA A 314 11.52 -2.07 -4.17
C ALA A 314 10.38 -2.49 -5.12
N VAL A 315 9.62 -1.54 -5.68
CA VAL A 315 8.32 -1.83 -6.29
C VAL A 315 8.38 -2.76 -7.51
N GLY A 316 9.49 -2.76 -8.26
CA GLY A 316 9.68 -3.67 -9.39
C GLY A 316 10.00 -5.12 -9.00
N LEU A 317 10.28 -5.40 -7.71
CA LEU A 317 10.67 -6.73 -7.26
C LEU A 317 9.52 -7.72 -7.42
N GLY A 318 9.81 -8.83 -8.08
CA GLY A 318 8.81 -9.86 -8.32
C GLY A 318 7.71 -9.40 -9.26
N TYR A 319 7.95 -8.43 -10.17
CA TYR A 319 7.07 -8.10 -11.31
C TYR A 319 7.79 -8.36 -12.64
N ALA A 320 7.03 -8.40 -13.74
CA ALA A 320 7.58 -8.53 -15.08
C ALA A 320 8.09 -7.17 -15.60
N THR A 321 7.33 -6.10 -15.36
CA THR A 321 7.71 -4.72 -15.68
C THR A 321 7.69 -3.84 -14.44
N LEU A 322 8.45 -2.74 -14.46
CA LEU A 322 8.39 -1.72 -13.40
C LEU A 322 6.97 -1.12 -13.30
N LEU A 323 6.31 -0.93 -14.44
CA LEU A 323 4.98 -0.32 -14.51
C LEU A 323 3.97 -1.19 -13.76
N ASP A 324 4.02 -2.51 -13.94
CA ASP A 324 3.14 -3.45 -13.23
C ASP A 324 3.26 -3.27 -11.72
N GLY A 325 4.48 -3.22 -11.19
CA GLY A 325 4.74 -3.00 -9.78
C GLY A 325 4.21 -1.64 -9.32
N MET A 326 4.60 -0.55 -10.01
CA MET A 326 4.17 0.81 -9.66
C MET A 326 2.66 0.92 -9.63
N MET A 327 1.99 0.35 -10.63
CA MET A 327 0.54 0.40 -10.74
C MET A 327 -0.15 -0.50 -9.71
N SER A 328 0.46 -1.61 -9.27
CA SER A 328 -0.08 -2.39 -8.14
C SER A 328 -0.17 -1.54 -6.88
N THR A 329 0.88 -0.79 -6.54
CA THR A 329 0.86 0.13 -5.38
C THR A 329 -0.07 1.30 -5.64
N PHE A 330 -0.06 1.88 -6.84
CA PHE A 330 -0.95 2.99 -7.19
C PHE A 330 -2.42 2.63 -7.02
N HIS A 331 -2.86 1.44 -7.50
CA HIS A 331 -4.24 0.99 -7.34
C HIS A 331 -4.63 0.79 -5.87
N HIS A 332 -3.73 0.22 -5.06
CA HIS A 332 -3.93 0.03 -3.62
C HIS A 332 -4.15 1.37 -2.91
N GLU A 333 -3.21 2.30 -3.07
CA GLU A 333 -3.26 3.61 -2.40
C GLU A 333 -4.35 4.53 -2.94
N LEU A 334 -4.65 4.47 -4.25
CA LEU A 334 -5.78 5.20 -4.81
C LEU A 334 -7.11 4.71 -4.21
N PHE A 335 -7.25 3.41 -3.96
CA PHE A 335 -8.46 2.88 -3.34
C PHE A 335 -8.63 3.41 -1.91
N HIS A 336 -7.54 3.48 -1.13
CA HIS A 336 -7.55 4.13 0.19
C HIS A 336 -8.06 5.58 0.15
N ASN A 337 -7.81 6.33 -0.93
CA ASN A 337 -8.38 7.67 -1.08
C ASN A 337 -9.91 7.66 -1.21
N LEU A 338 -10.47 6.69 -1.95
CA LEU A 338 -11.91 6.51 -2.10
C LEU A 338 -12.56 6.03 -0.80
N GLN A 339 -11.92 5.09 -0.08
CA GLN A 339 -12.38 4.63 1.23
C GLN A 339 -12.42 5.78 2.24
N ARG A 340 -11.39 6.62 2.24
CA ARG A 340 -11.33 7.83 3.07
C ARG A 340 -12.44 8.80 2.76
N GLY A 341 -12.64 9.14 1.48
CA GLY A 341 -13.76 9.98 1.07
C GLY A 341 -15.10 9.46 1.60
N LEU A 342 -15.34 8.16 1.47
CA LEU A 342 -16.60 7.54 1.90
C LEU A 342 -16.79 7.55 3.43
N TYR A 343 -15.80 7.16 4.24
CA TYR A 343 -16.02 7.17 5.70
C TYR A 343 -16.14 8.60 6.25
N GLN A 344 -15.44 9.57 5.64
CA GLN A 344 -15.52 10.98 6.05
C GLN A 344 -16.88 11.58 5.68
N ASP A 345 -17.46 11.15 4.56
CA ASP A 345 -18.84 11.51 4.18
C ASP A 345 -19.87 11.00 5.20
N HIS A 346 -19.64 9.81 5.77
CA HIS A 346 -20.39 9.29 6.91
C HIS A 346 -20.08 10.01 8.25
N GLY A 347 -19.28 11.08 8.25
CA GLY A 347 -18.98 11.90 9.42
C GLY A 347 -17.90 11.33 10.34
N LEU A 348 -17.15 10.31 9.90
CA LEU A 348 -16.08 9.70 10.69
C LEU A 348 -14.78 10.49 10.52
N ALA A 349 -14.12 10.82 11.64
CA ALA A 349 -12.93 11.68 11.63
C ALA A 349 -11.63 10.93 11.25
N ARG A 350 -11.62 9.60 11.41
CA ARG A 350 -10.46 8.73 11.17
C ARG A 350 -10.91 7.29 10.95
N GLU A 351 -9.99 6.48 10.45
CA GLU A 351 -10.13 5.03 10.38
C GLU A 351 -10.20 4.41 11.78
N GLY A 352 -11.01 3.35 11.90
CA GLY A 352 -11.16 2.50 13.08
C GLY A 352 -10.39 1.19 12.95
N ALA A 353 -10.58 0.26 13.90
CA ALA A 353 -9.88 -1.03 13.92
C ALA A 353 -10.52 -2.07 12.99
N TRP A 354 -10.40 -1.85 11.67
CA TRP A 354 -11.02 -2.68 10.63
C TRP A 354 -10.08 -2.90 9.43
N ASP A 355 -8.81 -3.17 9.69
CA ASP A 355 -7.76 -3.36 8.67
C ASP A 355 -8.12 -4.43 7.62
N MET A 356 -8.90 -5.44 8.00
CA MET A 356 -9.43 -6.41 7.05
C MET A 356 -10.24 -5.73 5.94
N VAL A 357 -11.05 -4.71 6.24
CA VAL A 357 -11.83 -3.95 5.27
C VAL A 357 -10.98 -2.90 4.57
N THR A 358 -10.15 -2.14 5.29
CA THR A 358 -9.32 -1.09 4.64
C THR A 358 -8.22 -1.71 3.79
N GLU A 359 -7.25 -2.39 4.40
CA GLU A 359 -6.08 -2.95 3.71
C GLU A 359 -6.43 -4.18 2.87
N GLY A 360 -7.32 -5.05 3.36
CA GLY A 360 -7.75 -6.22 2.60
C GLY A 360 -8.48 -5.85 1.30
N MET A 361 -9.34 -4.82 1.31
CA MET A 361 -10.01 -4.37 0.09
C MET A 361 -9.11 -3.51 -0.81
N ALA A 362 -8.17 -2.74 -0.26
CA ALA A 362 -7.17 -2.04 -1.07
C ALA A 362 -6.27 -3.03 -1.84
N MET A 363 -5.89 -4.13 -1.20
CA MET A 363 -5.13 -5.20 -1.85
C MET A 363 -5.99 -5.96 -2.88
N LEU A 364 -7.29 -6.16 -2.60
CA LEU A 364 -8.24 -6.63 -3.61
C LEU A 364 -8.27 -5.68 -4.82
N ALA A 365 -8.37 -4.37 -4.62
CA ALA A 365 -8.49 -3.38 -5.68
C ALA A 365 -7.31 -3.46 -6.66
N SER A 366 -6.08 -3.63 -6.14
CA SER A 366 -4.90 -3.90 -6.98
C SER A 366 -5.10 -5.16 -7.86
N SER A 367 -5.62 -6.25 -7.28
CA SER A 367 -5.86 -7.48 -8.03
C SER A 367 -6.97 -7.39 -9.07
N VAL A 368 -8.00 -6.57 -8.83
CA VAL A 368 -9.11 -6.36 -9.79
C VAL A 368 -8.60 -5.53 -10.96
N ALA A 369 -7.89 -4.44 -10.67
CA ALA A 369 -7.36 -3.58 -11.71
C ALA A 369 -6.28 -4.24 -12.57
N GLN A 370 -5.46 -5.10 -11.97
CA GLN A 370 -4.35 -5.77 -12.64
C GLN A 370 -4.53 -7.29 -12.71
N HIS A 371 -5.74 -7.77 -13.04
CA HIS A 371 -6.03 -9.21 -13.04
C HIS A 371 -5.03 -10.03 -13.89
N GLU A 372 -4.68 -9.58 -15.10
CA GLU A 372 -3.69 -10.25 -15.96
C GLU A 372 -2.29 -10.30 -15.34
N VAL A 373 -1.87 -9.25 -14.62
CA VAL A 373 -0.56 -9.21 -13.95
C VAL A 373 -0.51 -10.17 -12.77
N GLN A 374 -1.61 -10.25 -12.00
CA GLN A 374 -1.68 -11.10 -10.82
C GLN A 374 -1.83 -12.58 -11.18
N PHE A 375 -2.63 -12.90 -12.22
CA PHE A 375 -3.06 -14.26 -12.53
C PHE A 375 -2.57 -14.82 -13.89
N GLY A 376 -2.17 -13.98 -14.85
CA GLY A 376 -1.76 -14.40 -16.21
C GLY A 376 -0.33 -14.93 -16.31
N GLN A 377 0.33 -15.12 -15.17
CA GLN A 377 1.74 -15.48 -15.09
C GLN A 377 1.91 -16.75 -14.23
N SER A 378 2.99 -17.50 -14.43
CA SER A 378 3.18 -18.83 -13.80
C SER A 378 4.34 -18.90 -12.80
N TRP A 379 4.98 -17.78 -12.44
CA TRP A 379 6.16 -17.73 -11.60
C TRP A 379 6.24 -16.53 -10.63
N GLY A 380 6.60 -16.78 -9.38
CA GLY A 380 6.72 -15.73 -8.37
C GLY A 380 5.35 -15.22 -7.90
N ARG A 381 5.29 -14.76 -6.65
CA ARG A 381 4.06 -14.24 -6.05
C ARG A 381 4.08 -12.72 -6.16
N ARG A 382 3.15 -12.15 -6.95
CA ARG A 382 2.87 -10.71 -7.00
C ARG A 382 2.20 -10.26 -5.68
N ALA A 383 2.01 -8.96 -5.47
CA ALA A 383 1.55 -8.42 -4.18
C ALA A 383 0.29 -9.12 -3.64
N TYR A 384 -0.78 -9.18 -4.44
CA TYR A 384 -2.02 -9.87 -4.04
C TYR A 384 -1.78 -11.35 -3.76
N MET A 385 -1.12 -12.07 -4.67
CA MET A 385 -0.89 -13.51 -4.51
C MET A 385 0.02 -13.82 -3.32
N ALA A 386 0.94 -12.92 -2.96
CA ALA A 386 1.76 -13.05 -1.77
C ALA A 386 0.91 -12.97 -0.50
N SER A 387 0.04 -11.96 -0.39
CA SER A 387 -0.91 -11.80 0.74
C SER A 387 -1.89 -12.97 0.83
N ALA A 388 -2.49 -13.37 -0.30
CA ALA A 388 -3.42 -14.50 -0.32
C ALA A 388 -2.74 -15.83 0.01
N SER A 389 -1.48 -16.03 -0.37
CA SER A 389 -0.73 -17.23 0.02
C SER A 389 -0.43 -17.28 1.51
N VAL A 390 -0.12 -16.13 2.14
CA VAL A 390 0.04 -16.06 3.61
C VAL A 390 -1.28 -16.41 4.28
N TYR A 391 -2.40 -15.90 3.74
CA TYR A 391 -3.72 -16.22 4.26
C TYR A 391 -4.02 -17.72 4.27
N LEU A 392 -3.84 -18.37 3.12
CA LEU A 392 -4.20 -19.78 2.92
C LEU A 392 -3.25 -20.77 3.62
N GLY A 393 -2.02 -20.33 3.93
CA GLY A 393 -0.96 -21.23 4.38
C GLY A 393 -0.50 -22.19 3.28
N GLU A 394 0.57 -22.94 3.58
CA GLU A 394 1.10 -23.95 2.66
C GLU A 394 1.49 -25.21 3.42
N GLU A 395 1.01 -26.35 2.93
CA GLU A 395 1.30 -27.67 3.49
C GLU A 395 2.82 -27.87 3.71
N GLY A 396 3.21 -28.05 4.98
CA GLY A 396 4.60 -28.31 5.38
C GLY A 396 5.50 -27.08 5.54
N LEU A 397 4.99 -25.85 5.37
CA LEU A 397 5.81 -24.63 5.48
C LEU A 397 5.26 -23.58 6.48
N ALA A 398 3.93 -23.36 6.56
CA ALA A 398 3.32 -22.41 7.51
C ALA A 398 1.81 -22.66 7.69
N ALA A 399 1.27 -22.35 8.89
CA ALA A 399 -0.13 -22.62 9.28
C ALA A 399 -1.17 -21.67 8.62
N GLY A 400 -0.76 -20.55 8.03
CA GLY A 400 -1.65 -19.55 7.42
C GLY A 400 -2.48 -18.73 8.42
N ASP A 401 -3.28 -17.79 7.90
CA ASP A 401 -4.18 -16.92 8.69
C ASP A 401 -5.66 -17.37 8.65
N LEU A 402 -5.93 -18.60 8.20
CA LEU A 402 -7.30 -19.15 8.13
C LEU A 402 -8.06 -19.03 9.46
N ASN A 403 -7.35 -19.12 10.59
CA ASN A 403 -7.92 -19.05 11.94
C ASN A 403 -7.53 -17.77 12.71
N THR A 404 -7.06 -16.72 12.02
CA THR A 404 -6.77 -15.41 12.63
C THR A 404 -8.07 -14.60 12.82
N SER A 405 -8.17 -13.82 13.89
CA SER A 405 -9.35 -12.99 14.19
C SER A 405 -9.56 -11.90 13.14
N TYR A 406 -10.81 -11.52 12.87
CA TYR A 406 -11.12 -10.37 12.03
C TYR A 406 -10.49 -9.06 12.51
N GLY A 407 -10.33 -8.90 13.83
CA GLY A 407 -9.71 -7.71 14.41
C GLY A 407 -8.21 -7.60 14.17
N ASP A 408 -7.57 -8.71 13.78
CA ASP A 408 -6.11 -8.83 13.64
C ASP A 408 -5.66 -9.06 12.19
N ILE A 409 -6.57 -9.45 11.29
CA ILE A 409 -6.29 -9.61 9.86
C ILE A 409 -6.25 -8.25 9.17
N SER A 410 -5.20 -8.01 8.39
CA SER A 410 -5.01 -6.82 7.55
C SER A 410 -5.03 -7.22 6.05
N TYR A 411 -3.96 -6.93 5.29
CA TYR A 411 -3.79 -7.23 3.86
C TYR A 411 -4.20 -8.65 3.44
N ASN A 412 -3.92 -9.66 4.27
CA ASN A 412 -4.16 -11.07 3.93
C ASN A 412 -5.66 -11.40 3.79
N GLY A 413 -6.55 -10.58 4.36
CA GLY A 413 -8.00 -10.66 4.15
C GLY A 413 -8.42 -10.48 2.69
N ALA A 414 -7.52 -10.00 1.81
CA ALA A 414 -7.76 -9.88 0.37
C ALA A 414 -8.19 -11.21 -0.29
N ALA A 415 -7.79 -12.37 0.24
CA ALA A 415 -8.25 -13.66 -0.28
C ALA A 415 -9.78 -13.81 -0.20
N TYR A 416 -10.37 -13.46 0.94
CA TYR A 416 -11.82 -13.46 1.13
C TYR A 416 -12.51 -12.45 0.22
N TRP A 417 -12.01 -11.21 0.20
CA TRP A 417 -12.61 -10.16 -0.60
C TRP A 417 -12.53 -10.47 -2.10
N ARG A 418 -11.44 -11.08 -2.58
CA ARG A 418 -11.34 -11.53 -3.97
C ARG A 418 -12.35 -12.61 -4.29
N PHE A 419 -12.47 -13.61 -3.43
CA PHE A 419 -13.48 -14.64 -3.60
C PHE A 419 -14.89 -14.02 -3.66
N LEU A 420 -15.23 -13.16 -2.70
CA LEU A 420 -16.55 -12.52 -2.65
C LEU A 420 -16.80 -11.64 -3.87
N TYR A 421 -15.80 -10.87 -4.30
CA TYR A 421 -15.82 -10.12 -5.54
C TYR A 421 -16.17 -11.01 -6.73
N GLU A 422 -15.50 -12.15 -6.89
CA GLU A 422 -15.75 -13.09 -8.00
C GLU A 422 -17.16 -13.69 -7.96
N GLN A 423 -17.70 -13.97 -6.76
CA GLN A 423 -19.07 -14.44 -6.58
C GLN A 423 -20.14 -13.42 -7.01
N CYS A 424 -19.78 -12.15 -7.13
CA CYS A 424 -20.67 -11.06 -7.49
C CYS A 424 -20.40 -10.52 -8.90
N ALA A 425 -19.14 -10.52 -9.34
CA ALA A 425 -18.70 -9.98 -10.61
C ALA A 425 -18.93 -10.93 -11.78
N VAL A 426 -18.88 -12.25 -11.54
CA VAL A 426 -18.76 -13.24 -12.62
C VAL A 426 -20.10 -13.90 -12.87
N ASN A 427 -20.60 -13.79 -14.10
CA ASN A 427 -21.82 -14.48 -14.50
C ASN A 427 -21.57 -15.95 -14.90
N ASN A 428 -22.64 -16.69 -15.14
CA ASN A 428 -22.58 -18.11 -15.51
C ASN A 428 -21.89 -18.43 -16.86
N ARG A 429 -21.47 -17.41 -17.61
CA ARG A 429 -20.69 -17.53 -18.85
C ARG A 429 -19.21 -17.23 -18.64
N GLY A 430 -18.79 -16.95 -17.41
CA GLY A 430 -17.42 -16.57 -17.09
C GLY A 430 -17.06 -15.14 -17.50
N THR A 431 -18.06 -14.29 -17.78
CA THR A 431 -17.83 -12.87 -18.05
C THR A 431 -17.82 -12.11 -16.73
N GLU A 432 -16.72 -11.41 -16.47
CA GLU A 432 -16.53 -10.55 -15.30
C GLU A 432 -17.10 -9.15 -15.56
N ASP A 433 -17.91 -8.65 -14.61
CA ASP A 433 -18.34 -7.27 -14.50
C ASP A 433 -17.75 -6.66 -13.22
N PRO A 434 -16.63 -5.93 -13.32
CA PRO A 434 -16.00 -5.32 -12.15
C PRO A 434 -16.89 -4.34 -11.40
N ALA A 435 -17.85 -3.67 -12.07
CA ALA A 435 -18.77 -2.78 -11.37
C ALA A 435 -19.68 -3.55 -10.41
N ALA A 436 -20.17 -4.73 -10.82
CA ALA A 436 -21.01 -5.58 -9.99
C ALA A 436 -20.24 -6.18 -8.80
N GLY A 437 -18.99 -6.60 -9.03
CA GLY A 437 -18.12 -7.10 -7.95
C GLY A 437 -17.68 -6.01 -6.98
N MET A 438 -17.34 -4.83 -7.47
CA MET A 438 -16.92 -3.72 -6.61
C MET A 438 -18.11 -3.06 -5.90
N GLU A 439 -19.34 -3.23 -6.40
CA GLU A 439 -20.56 -2.81 -5.70
C GLU A 439 -20.68 -3.45 -4.31
N ILE A 440 -20.39 -4.74 -4.16
CA ILE A 440 -20.47 -5.40 -2.84
C ILE A 440 -19.46 -4.80 -1.85
N MET A 441 -18.25 -4.45 -2.31
CA MET A 441 -17.24 -3.79 -1.47
C MET A 441 -17.72 -2.43 -0.99
N ARG A 442 -18.34 -1.64 -1.89
CA ARG A 442 -18.94 -0.34 -1.55
C ARG A 442 -20.06 -0.49 -0.52
N ARG A 443 -20.93 -1.50 -0.67
CA ARG A 443 -22.03 -1.77 0.25
C ARG A 443 -21.53 -2.18 1.65
N VAL A 444 -20.52 -3.04 1.73
CA VAL A 444 -19.88 -3.42 3.00
C VAL A 444 -19.33 -2.20 3.72
N MET A 445 -18.61 -1.34 3.00
CA MET A 445 -18.07 -0.11 3.57
C MET A 445 -19.17 0.85 4.04
N ALA A 446 -20.22 1.05 3.25
CA ALA A 446 -21.36 1.87 3.65
C ALA A 446 -22.07 1.32 4.91
N ALA A 447 -22.29 0.01 4.99
CA ALA A 447 -22.91 -0.64 6.16
C ALA A 447 -22.01 -0.60 7.41
N LEU A 448 -20.69 -0.60 7.23
CA LEU A 448 -19.73 -0.39 8.32
C LEU A 448 -19.75 1.07 8.81
N TYR A 449 -19.65 2.03 7.90
CA TYR A 449 -19.47 3.44 8.24
C TYR A 449 -20.75 4.14 8.69
N ALA A 450 -21.92 3.67 8.26
CA ALA A 450 -23.21 4.19 8.71
C ALA A 450 -23.51 3.90 10.20
N ARG A 451 -22.67 3.12 10.89
CA ARG A 451 -22.84 2.80 12.30
C ARG A 451 -22.42 3.99 13.17
N GLU A 452 -23.31 4.40 14.07
CA GLU A 452 -23.12 5.56 14.97
C GLU A 452 -21.81 5.51 15.78
N ALA A 453 -21.31 4.31 16.08
CA ALA A 453 -20.09 4.09 16.85
C ALA A 453 -18.94 3.49 16.01
N ALA A 454 -18.97 3.56 14.68
CA ALA A 454 -17.96 2.93 13.82
C ALA A 454 -16.53 3.29 14.27
N GLN A 455 -16.20 4.57 14.36
CA GLN A 455 -14.86 5.02 14.79
C GLN A 455 -14.44 4.58 16.21
N GLU A 456 -15.40 4.14 17.03
CA GLU A 456 -15.18 3.69 18.41
C GLU A 456 -15.27 2.15 18.55
N LEU A 457 -15.48 1.43 17.44
CA LEU A 457 -15.47 -0.03 17.46
C LEU A 457 -14.09 -0.50 17.93
N THR A 458 -14.07 -1.09 19.12
CA THR A 458 -12.94 -1.90 19.55
C THR A 458 -12.79 -3.09 18.59
N PRO A 459 -11.60 -3.73 18.50
CA PRO A 459 -11.44 -4.95 17.70
C PRO A 459 -12.54 -6.00 17.98
N ASP A 460 -12.82 -6.26 19.27
CA ASP A 460 -13.93 -7.10 19.74
C ASP A 460 -15.31 -6.65 19.22
N GLY A 461 -15.56 -5.34 19.20
CA GLY A 461 -16.82 -4.76 18.73
C GLY A 461 -16.99 -4.93 17.23
N TYR A 462 -15.91 -4.73 16.47
CA TYR A 462 -15.86 -4.95 15.04
C TYR A 462 -16.11 -6.43 14.70
N VAL A 463 -15.40 -7.37 15.34
CA VAL A 463 -15.61 -8.81 15.16
C VAL A 463 -17.08 -9.20 15.35
N ARG A 464 -17.73 -8.70 16.41
CA ARG A 464 -19.15 -8.97 16.66
C ARG A 464 -20.08 -8.41 15.58
N ALA A 465 -19.77 -7.22 15.06
CA ALA A 465 -20.60 -6.55 14.07
C ALA A 465 -20.40 -7.07 12.64
N PHE A 466 -19.23 -7.63 12.33
CA PHE A 466 -18.81 -7.93 10.97
C PHE A 466 -19.77 -8.84 10.19
N PRO A 467 -20.29 -9.96 10.71
CA PRO A 467 -21.25 -10.77 9.97
C PRO A 467 -22.50 -9.99 9.56
N GLY A 468 -23.05 -9.18 10.48
CA GLY A 468 -24.21 -8.34 10.19
C GLY A 468 -23.95 -7.25 9.16
N ILE A 469 -22.71 -6.73 9.08
CA ILE A 469 -22.29 -5.78 8.03
C ILE A 469 -22.29 -6.45 6.66
N VAL A 470 -21.74 -7.66 6.58
CA VAL A 470 -21.68 -8.44 5.33
C VAL A 470 -23.07 -8.91 4.91
N ASP A 471 -23.91 -9.34 5.85
CA ASP A 471 -25.32 -9.70 5.60
C ASP A 471 -26.11 -8.54 4.99
N GLU A 472 -25.99 -7.34 5.60
CA GLU A 472 -26.64 -6.13 5.09
C GLU A 472 -26.18 -5.79 3.67
N ALA A 473 -24.88 -5.94 3.39
CA ALA A 473 -24.32 -5.66 2.08
C ALA A 473 -24.77 -6.67 1.01
N LEU A 474 -24.86 -7.95 1.37
CA LEU A 474 -25.26 -9.03 0.47
C LEU A 474 -26.76 -9.06 0.20
N GLN A 475 -27.57 -8.57 1.14
CA GLN A 475 -29.02 -8.57 1.00
C GLN A 475 -29.48 -7.83 -0.27
N GLY A 476 -30.16 -8.56 -1.16
CA GLY A 476 -30.66 -8.01 -2.42
C GLY A 476 -29.56 -7.66 -3.43
N SER A 477 -28.34 -8.18 -3.24
CA SER A 477 -27.27 -8.13 -4.24
C SER A 477 -27.47 -9.21 -5.32
N SER A 478 -26.77 -9.08 -6.44
CA SER A 478 -26.75 -10.09 -7.51
C SER A 478 -25.79 -11.25 -7.25
N CYS A 479 -25.15 -11.29 -6.08
CA CYS A 479 -24.15 -12.30 -5.74
C CYS A 479 -24.77 -13.70 -5.65
N SER A 480 -23.95 -14.73 -5.91
CA SER A 480 -24.35 -16.14 -5.75
C SER A 480 -24.61 -16.55 -4.29
N VAL A 481 -24.13 -15.75 -3.33
CA VAL A 481 -24.29 -15.90 -1.88
C VAL A 481 -25.09 -14.72 -1.32
N GLN A 482 -25.90 -14.95 -0.29
CA GLN A 482 -26.86 -13.95 0.23
C GLN A 482 -26.69 -13.62 1.71
N SER A 483 -25.73 -14.27 2.40
CA SER A 483 -25.36 -13.98 3.79
C SER A 483 -23.87 -14.20 4.01
N HIS A 484 -23.34 -13.66 5.10
CA HIS A 484 -22.00 -13.89 5.61
C HIS A 484 -21.72 -15.38 5.87
N ALA A 485 -22.66 -16.09 6.50
CA ALA A 485 -22.48 -17.51 6.78
C ALA A 485 -22.40 -18.33 5.48
N GLU A 486 -23.22 -17.98 4.48
CA GLU A 486 -23.16 -18.60 3.14
C GLU A 486 -21.86 -18.27 2.41
N SER A 487 -21.43 -17.00 2.40
CA SER A 487 -20.20 -16.58 1.75
C SER A 487 -18.97 -17.22 2.37
N LEU A 488 -18.92 -17.32 3.70
CA LEU A 488 -17.84 -17.96 4.44
C LEU A 488 -17.81 -19.48 4.20
N THR A 489 -18.97 -20.15 4.20
CA THR A 489 -19.03 -21.58 3.88
C THR A 489 -18.58 -21.86 2.44
N ALA A 490 -19.01 -21.03 1.49
CA ALA A 490 -18.60 -21.14 0.09
C ALA A 490 -17.10 -20.83 -0.10
N PHE A 491 -16.56 -19.87 0.64
CA PHE A 491 -15.14 -19.57 0.68
C PHE A 491 -14.34 -20.77 1.22
N ALA A 492 -14.75 -21.34 2.36
CA ALA A 492 -14.09 -22.52 2.94
C ALA A 492 -14.08 -23.72 1.97
N ARG A 493 -15.17 -23.90 1.22
CA ARG A 493 -15.23 -24.88 0.13
C ARG A 493 -14.23 -24.59 -0.98
N ALA A 494 -14.13 -23.33 -1.43
CA ALA A 494 -13.17 -22.93 -2.45
C ALA A 494 -11.72 -23.12 -1.97
N VAL A 495 -11.42 -22.85 -0.69
CA VAL A 495 -10.13 -23.12 -0.07
C VAL A 495 -9.79 -24.61 -0.13
N TYR A 496 -10.69 -25.50 0.33
CA TYR A 496 -10.44 -26.94 0.26
C TYR A 496 -10.28 -27.44 -1.19
N ALA A 497 -11.05 -26.87 -2.14
CA ALA A 497 -10.98 -27.23 -3.55
C ALA A 497 -9.59 -26.99 -4.17
N LEU A 498 -8.78 -26.07 -3.63
CA LEU A 498 -7.38 -25.89 -4.06
C LEU A 498 -6.51 -27.15 -3.89
N ARG A 499 -6.93 -28.10 -3.04
CA ARG A 499 -6.27 -29.40 -2.83
C ARG A 499 -6.69 -30.45 -3.87
N LEU A 500 -7.80 -30.25 -4.56
CA LEU A 500 -8.42 -31.22 -5.46
C LEU A 500 -7.98 -31.02 -6.91
N GLU A 501 -7.83 -32.11 -7.64
CA GLU A 501 -7.64 -32.07 -9.09
C GLU A 501 -8.89 -31.45 -9.74
N GLY A 502 -8.70 -30.40 -10.54
CA GLY A 502 -9.80 -29.68 -11.17
C GLY A 502 -10.61 -28.79 -10.22
N GLY A 503 -10.19 -28.63 -8.96
CA GLY A 503 -10.85 -27.72 -8.00
C GLY A 503 -10.44 -26.24 -8.15
N ARG A 504 -9.49 -25.95 -9.05
CA ARG A 504 -9.07 -24.59 -9.42
C ARG A 504 -9.82 -24.15 -10.67
N CYS A 505 -10.28 -22.90 -10.70
CA CYS A 505 -10.92 -22.40 -11.90
C CYS A 505 -9.90 -21.98 -12.93
N THR A 506 -10.16 -22.34 -14.17
CA THR A 506 -9.42 -21.87 -15.35
C THR A 506 -10.32 -20.93 -16.13
N GLU A 507 -9.78 -20.32 -17.19
CA GLU A 507 -10.59 -19.54 -18.14
C GLU A 507 -11.82 -20.29 -18.64
N GLU A 508 -11.73 -21.62 -18.82
CA GLU A 508 -12.83 -22.44 -19.32
C GLU A 508 -13.94 -22.67 -18.30
N THR A 509 -13.58 -22.72 -17.00
CA THR A 509 -14.49 -23.07 -15.90
C THR A 509 -14.93 -21.87 -15.07
N PHE A 510 -14.37 -20.69 -15.31
CA PHE A 510 -14.72 -19.46 -14.60
C PHE A 510 -16.21 -19.15 -14.71
N GLY A 511 -16.85 -18.84 -13.58
CA GLY A 511 -18.29 -18.60 -13.48
C GLY A 511 -19.19 -19.85 -13.54
N ARG A 512 -18.65 -21.06 -13.71
CA ARG A 512 -19.45 -22.30 -13.66
C ARG A 512 -19.69 -22.76 -12.22
N GLU A 513 -20.75 -23.53 -12.01
CA GLU A 513 -21.00 -24.17 -10.72
C GLU A 513 -19.82 -25.06 -10.30
N GLY A 514 -19.43 -24.97 -9.03
CA GLY A 514 -18.27 -25.67 -8.48
C GLY A 514 -16.93 -24.96 -8.71
N CYS A 515 -16.92 -23.83 -9.43
CA CYS A 515 -15.76 -22.95 -9.52
C CYS A 515 -15.57 -22.17 -8.20
N GLY A 516 -14.43 -22.37 -7.54
CA GLY A 516 -13.95 -21.57 -6.42
C GLY A 516 -13.08 -20.39 -6.90
N PHE A 517 -11.78 -20.43 -6.58
CA PHE A 517 -10.83 -19.39 -6.98
C PHE A 517 -10.47 -19.46 -8.47
N TYR A 518 -10.46 -18.30 -9.14
CA TYR A 518 -9.79 -18.14 -10.43
C TYR A 518 -8.29 -18.34 -10.30
N ASP A 519 -7.77 -19.41 -10.88
CA ASP A 519 -6.36 -19.79 -10.79
C ASP A 519 -5.90 -20.65 -11.97
N PRO A 520 -5.81 -20.05 -13.18
CA PRO A 520 -5.47 -20.77 -14.41
C PRO A 520 -4.05 -21.35 -14.41
N HIS A 521 -3.19 -20.90 -13.50
CA HIS A 521 -1.77 -21.28 -13.45
C HIS A 521 -1.34 -21.94 -12.14
N GLY A 522 -2.28 -22.23 -11.23
CA GLY A 522 -1.98 -22.94 -9.98
C GLY A 522 -1.14 -22.12 -9.00
N LEU A 523 -1.34 -20.81 -8.94
CA LEU A 523 -0.58 -19.86 -8.14
C LEU A 523 -0.93 -19.94 -6.65
N TYR A 524 -2.19 -20.22 -6.29
CA TYR A 524 -2.56 -20.35 -4.88
C TYR A 524 -1.91 -21.61 -4.28
N PRO A 525 -1.41 -21.55 -3.03
CA PRO A 525 -0.84 -22.71 -2.38
C PRO A 525 -1.91 -23.79 -2.13
N ARG A 526 -1.46 -25.00 -1.80
CA ARG A 526 -2.36 -26.03 -1.26
C ARG A 526 -2.47 -25.81 0.25
N PRO A 527 -3.65 -25.44 0.77
CA PRO A 527 -3.82 -25.17 2.19
C PRO A 527 -3.57 -26.46 3.00
N PRO A 528 -3.01 -26.35 4.22
CA PRO A 528 -2.77 -27.51 5.08
C PRO A 528 -4.09 -28.18 5.49
N ALA A 529 -4.06 -29.49 5.70
CA ALA A 529 -5.18 -30.26 6.23
C ALA A 529 -4.67 -31.34 7.20
N ASP A 530 -5.33 -31.47 8.35
CA ASP A 530 -5.04 -32.52 9.31
C ASP A 530 -5.42 -33.88 8.74
N THR A 531 -4.68 -34.93 9.09
CA THR A 531 -4.96 -36.29 8.60
C THR A 531 -5.36 -37.21 9.74
N VAL A 532 -6.53 -37.84 9.60
CA VAL A 532 -7.06 -38.83 10.55
C VAL A 532 -7.20 -40.17 9.83
N ARG A 533 -6.87 -41.29 10.48
CA ARG A 533 -7.03 -42.64 9.90
C ARG A 533 -8.24 -43.33 10.51
N PHE A 534 -9.08 -43.91 9.67
CA PHE A 534 -10.26 -44.66 10.08
C PHE A 534 -10.17 -46.11 9.60
N VAL A 535 -10.21 -47.05 10.55
CA VAL A 535 -10.04 -48.49 10.31
C VAL A 535 -11.34 -49.29 10.48
N GLY A 536 -12.50 -48.63 10.55
CA GLY A 536 -13.82 -49.26 10.70
C GLY A 536 -14.36 -49.27 12.13
N HIS A 537 -13.56 -48.93 13.15
CA HIS A 537 -13.99 -48.78 14.54
C HIS A 537 -14.20 -47.33 14.93
N THR A 538 -15.04 -47.09 15.94
CA THR A 538 -15.32 -45.73 16.42
C THR A 538 -14.03 -45.03 16.88
N LEU A 539 -13.78 -43.86 16.29
CA LEU A 539 -12.65 -42.98 16.63
C LEU A 539 -13.18 -41.62 17.08
N THR A 540 -12.66 -41.11 18.19
CA THR A 540 -12.94 -39.77 18.70
C THR A 540 -11.67 -38.95 18.65
N VAL A 541 -11.73 -37.79 17.99
CA VAL A 541 -10.66 -36.79 17.91
C VAL A 541 -11.14 -35.55 18.64
N SER A 542 -10.61 -35.35 19.85
CA SER A 542 -10.85 -34.15 20.66
C SER A 542 -9.96 -32.99 20.24
N SER A 543 -10.25 -31.78 20.74
CA SER A 543 -9.41 -30.60 20.50
C SER A 543 -7.95 -30.80 20.92
N ALA A 544 -7.68 -31.59 21.97
CA ALA A 544 -6.31 -31.89 22.39
C ALA A 544 -5.49 -32.72 21.37
N GLN A 545 -6.14 -33.27 20.35
CA GLN A 545 -5.53 -34.10 19.30
C GLN A 545 -5.53 -33.42 17.92
N GLN A 546 -6.10 -32.22 17.81
CA GLN A 546 -6.13 -31.43 16.58
C GLN A 546 -4.76 -30.75 16.36
N GLY A 547 -4.49 -30.36 15.11
CA GLY A 547 -3.35 -29.53 14.75
C GLY A 547 -3.36 -28.18 15.46
N TYR A 548 -2.29 -27.41 15.31
CA TYR A 548 -2.22 -26.05 15.86
C TYR A 548 -2.75 -25.02 14.84
N PRO A 549 -3.61 -24.06 15.24
CA PRO A 549 -4.24 -23.98 16.56
C PRO A 549 -5.31 -25.07 16.74
N ALA A 550 -5.44 -25.59 17.96
CA ALA A 550 -6.49 -26.55 18.28
C ALA A 550 -7.84 -25.83 18.41
N GLY A 551 -8.87 -26.38 17.75
CA GLY A 551 -10.16 -25.71 17.59
C GLY A 551 -10.10 -24.54 16.60
N ILE A 552 -11.22 -23.84 16.47
CA ILE A 552 -11.38 -22.72 15.54
C ILE A 552 -11.59 -21.42 16.33
N PRO A 553 -10.51 -20.71 16.72
CA PRO A 553 -10.63 -19.53 17.59
C PRO A 553 -11.31 -18.33 16.91
N SER A 554 -11.23 -18.22 15.58
CA SER A 554 -11.78 -17.11 14.79
C SER A 554 -13.21 -17.39 14.31
N GLY A 555 -14.06 -16.37 14.28
CA GLY A 555 -15.43 -16.43 13.72
C GLY A 555 -15.46 -16.51 12.20
N TYR A 556 -14.30 -16.38 11.55
CA TYR A 556 -14.04 -16.71 10.15
C TYR A 556 -13.28 -18.03 9.97
N GLY A 557 -13.04 -18.75 11.06
CA GLY A 557 -12.05 -19.80 11.05
C GLY A 557 -12.49 -21.06 10.29
N ILE A 558 -11.49 -21.72 9.69
CA ILE A 558 -11.65 -22.86 8.81
C ILE A 558 -10.64 -23.93 9.20
N ASP A 559 -11.15 -25.10 9.54
CA ASP A 559 -10.35 -26.31 9.70
C ASP A 559 -10.62 -27.29 8.56
N LEU A 560 -9.54 -27.85 8.02
CA LEU A 560 -9.58 -28.85 6.96
C LEU A 560 -9.05 -30.17 7.50
N VAL A 561 -9.86 -31.24 7.43
CA VAL A 561 -9.46 -32.57 7.92
C VAL A 561 -9.67 -33.60 6.82
N GLU A 562 -8.64 -34.40 6.53
CA GLU A 562 -8.73 -35.56 5.64
C GLU A 562 -8.81 -36.86 6.45
N VAL A 563 -9.94 -37.55 6.37
CA VAL A 563 -10.13 -38.88 6.93
C VAL A 563 -9.72 -39.92 5.90
N VAL A 564 -8.60 -40.61 6.14
CA VAL A 564 -8.14 -41.75 5.33
C VAL A 564 -8.90 -42.99 5.73
N LEU A 565 -9.60 -43.60 4.77
CA LEU A 565 -10.37 -44.81 4.96
C LEU A 565 -9.49 -46.02 4.63
N GLU A 566 -9.17 -46.80 5.66
CA GLU A 566 -8.30 -47.98 5.52
C GLU A 566 -9.09 -49.19 5.00
N GLY A 567 -8.38 -50.20 4.47
CA GLY A 567 -8.99 -51.38 3.83
C GLY A 567 -10.05 -52.10 4.68
N ALA A 568 -9.87 -52.13 6.01
CA ALA A 568 -10.81 -52.74 6.95
C ALA A 568 -12.17 -52.01 7.04
N ALA A 569 -12.24 -50.75 6.62
CA ALA A 569 -13.47 -49.97 6.61
C ALA A 569 -14.35 -50.25 5.38
N HIS A 570 -13.85 -50.94 4.35
CA HIS A 570 -14.62 -51.26 3.15
C HIS A 570 -15.89 -52.07 3.47
N GLY A 571 -17.03 -51.67 2.90
CA GLY A 571 -18.32 -52.29 3.15
C GLY A 571 -18.95 -51.95 4.51
N GLN A 572 -18.29 -51.14 5.35
CA GLN A 572 -18.81 -50.75 6.66
C GLN A 572 -19.58 -49.42 6.58
N PRO A 573 -20.63 -49.22 7.39
CA PRO A 573 -21.22 -47.89 7.58
C PRO A 573 -20.26 -46.96 8.30
N LEU A 574 -20.37 -45.66 8.03
CA LEU A 574 -19.66 -44.62 8.76
C LEU A 574 -20.57 -43.43 9.00
N THR A 575 -20.62 -42.96 10.25
CA THR A 575 -21.22 -41.67 10.58
C THR A 575 -20.14 -40.73 11.09
N VAL A 576 -19.97 -39.61 10.41
CA VAL A 576 -19.15 -38.48 10.85
C VAL A 576 -20.02 -37.57 11.70
N GLU A 577 -19.55 -37.24 12.90
CA GLU A 577 -20.23 -36.32 13.80
C GLU A 577 -19.29 -35.22 14.26
N LEU A 578 -19.77 -33.98 14.26
CA LEU A 578 -19.08 -32.85 14.85
C LEU A 578 -19.87 -32.37 16.07
N HIS A 579 -19.20 -32.37 17.21
CA HIS A 579 -19.76 -31.92 18.47
C HIS A 579 -19.03 -30.66 18.92
N GLY A 580 -19.72 -29.54 19.02
CA GLY A 580 -19.19 -28.37 19.70
C GLY A 580 -18.96 -28.67 21.19
N SER A 581 -18.10 -27.89 21.85
CA SER A 581 -17.95 -27.97 23.30
C SER A 581 -19.31 -27.74 24.00
N PRO A 582 -19.75 -28.60 24.94
CA PRO A 582 -21.04 -28.41 25.63
C PRO A 582 -21.15 -27.09 26.42
N ALA A 583 -20.01 -26.52 26.81
CA ALA A 583 -19.93 -25.22 27.48
C ALA A 583 -19.53 -24.08 26.52
N GLY A 584 -19.27 -24.40 25.25
CA GLY A 584 -18.89 -23.47 24.21
C GLY A 584 -20.11 -22.76 23.62
N SER A 585 -19.83 -21.67 22.89
CA SER A 585 -20.84 -20.91 22.15
C SER A 585 -20.56 -20.85 20.66
N ALA A 586 -19.47 -21.50 20.20
CA ALA A 586 -19.12 -21.56 18.80
C ALA A 586 -20.17 -22.33 17.98
N GLU A 587 -20.57 -21.75 16.87
CA GLU A 587 -21.47 -22.38 15.89
C GLU A 587 -20.66 -22.84 14.68
N PHE A 588 -20.85 -24.11 14.31
CA PHE A 588 -20.11 -24.72 13.22
C PHE A 588 -21.00 -25.06 12.02
N ARG A 589 -20.35 -25.18 10.87
CA ARG A 589 -20.81 -25.87 9.68
C ARG A 589 -19.82 -26.99 9.36
N LEU A 590 -20.34 -28.09 8.83
CA LEU A 590 -19.54 -29.23 8.37
C LEU A 590 -20.01 -29.59 6.96
N GLU A 591 -19.08 -29.56 6.02
CA GLU A 591 -19.26 -30.13 4.68
C GLU A 591 -18.30 -31.31 4.48
N VAL A 592 -18.79 -32.37 3.83
CA VAL A 592 -18.04 -33.61 3.61
C VAL A 592 -17.90 -33.88 2.12
N TRP A 593 -16.67 -33.97 1.65
CA TRP A 593 -16.33 -34.33 0.28
C TRP A 593 -15.80 -35.76 0.22
N GLN A 594 -16.39 -36.60 -0.61
CA GLN A 594 -15.82 -37.91 -0.94
C GLN A 594 -14.69 -37.75 -1.96
N VAL A 595 -13.51 -38.27 -1.65
CA VAL A 595 -12.29 -38.05 -2.43
C VAL A 595 -11.53 -39.36 -2.65
N MET A 596 -10.99 -39.52 -3.86
CA MET A 596 -10.10 -40.61 -4.23
C MET A 596 -8.66 -40.11 -4.35
N ALA A 597 -7.76 -40.61 -3.52
CA ALA A 597 -6.33 -40.35 -3.64
C ALA A 597 -5.71 -41.23 -4.74
N ALA A 598 -5.15 -40.59 -5.77
CA ALA A 598 -4.43 -41.21 -6.87
C ALA A 598 -2.97 -40.69 -6.91
N GLY A 599 -2.09 -41.34 -6.15
CA GLY A 599 -0.73 -40.86 -5.93
C GLY A 599 -0.71 -39.58 -5.11
N ARG A 600 -0.23 -38.47 -5.68
CA ARG A 600 -0.26 -37.13 -5.05
C ARG A 600 -1.53 -36.32 -5.33
N ARG A 601 -2.41 -36.83 -6.19
CA ARG A 601 -3.63 -36.12 -6.61
C ARG A 601 -4.83 -36.57 -5.78
N LEU A 602 -5.73 -35.64 -5.53
CA LEU A 602 -7.01 -35.88 -4.87
C LEU A 602 -8.13 -35.65 -5.88
N LEU A 603 -8.80 -36.72 -6.29
CA LEU A 603 -9.89 -36.70 -7.26
C LEU A 603 -11.22 -36.62 -6.53
N PRO A 604 -12.05 -35.58 -6.72
CA PRO A 604 -13.35 -35.52 -6.10
C PRO A 604 -14.32 -36.53 -6.73
N ALA A 605 -15.15 -37.19 -5.91
CA ALA A 605 -16.19 -38.10 -6.38
C ALA A 605 -17.46 -37.36 -6.86
N ALA A 606 -17.62 -36.08 -6.49
CA ALA A 606 -18.72 -35.20 -6.86
C ALA A 606 -18.21 -33.76 -7.05
N LEU A 607 -18.95 -32.93 -7.80
CA LEU A 607 -18.57 -31.52 -8.05
C LEU A 607 -18.63 -30.62 -6.80
N ALA A 608 -19.43 -30.99 -5.82
CA ALA A 608 -19.60 -30.25 -4.57
C ALA A 608 -19.64 -31.20 -3.37
N PRO A 609 -19.21 -30.76 -2.18
CA PRO A 609 -19.35 -31.53 -0.95
C PRO A 609 -20.82 -31.57 -0.50
N ALA A 610 -21.12 -32.52 0.38
CA ALA A 610 -22.43 -32.64 1.01
C ALA A 610 -22.41 -32.00 2.40
N ALA A 611 -23.40 -31.15 2.69
CA ALA A 611 -23.56 -30.56 4.02
C ALA A 611 -24.03 -31.61 5.04
N ALA A 612 -23.45 -31.56 6.24
CA ALA A 612 -23.93 -32.33 7.38
C ALA A 612 -25.27 -31.77 7.89
N VAL A 613 -26.09 -32.66 8.44
CA VAL A 613 -27.40 -32.32 9.00
C VAL A 613 -27.25 -31.99 10.48
N SER A 614 -27.86 -30.89 10.93
CA SER A 614 -27.95 -30.55 12.35
C SER A 614 -28.92 -31.48 13.06
N ARG A 615 -28.50 -32.01 14.21
CA ARG A 615 -29.29 -32.87 15.07
C ARG A 615 -29.95 -32.08 16.20
N PRO A 616 -31.00 -32.64 16.85
CA PRO A 616 -31.67 -31.99 17.98
C PRO A 616 -30.77 -31.68 19.17
N ASP A 617 -29.65 -32.39 19.32
CA ASP A 617 -28.65 -32.16 20.37
C ASP A 617 -27.62 -31.08 20.00
N GLY A 618 -27.77 -30.43 18.83
CA GLY A 618 -26.86 -29.41 18.32
C GLY A 618 -25.65 -29.96 17.56
N SER A 619 -25.40 -31.27 17.57
CA SER A 619 -24.32 -31.88 16.80
C SER A 619 -24.61 -31.87 15.30
N LEU A 620 -23.56 -31.84 14.48
CA LEU A 620 -23.67 -32.00 13.03
C LEU A 620 -23.37 -33.44 12.66
N SER A 621 -24.09 -33.99 11.68
CA SER A 621 -23.91 -35.38 11.25
C SER A 621 -23.99 -35.59 9.76
N PHE A 622 -23.07 -36.41 9.28
CA PHE A 622 -23.07 -36.93 7.93
C PHE A 622 -22.91 -38.45 7.96
N SER A 623 -23.82 -39.18 7.32
CA SER A 623 -23.83 -40.65 7.35
C SER A 623 -23.64 -41.24 5.96
N LEU A 624 -22.75 -42.23 5.89
CA LEU A 624 -22.52 -43.10 4.76
C LEU A 624 -23.08 -44.49 5.11
N PRO A 625 -24.05 -45.01 4.35
CA PRO A 625 -24.61 -46.33 4.62
C PRO A 625 -23.58 -47.45 4.42
N GLU A 626 -22.63 -47.24 3.50
CA GLU A 626 -21.57 -48.18 3.18
C GLU A 626 -20.36 -47.43 2.61
N ILE A 627 -19.15 -47.76 3.08
CA ILE A 627 -17.90 -47.25 2.53
C ILE A 627 -17.50 -48.08 1.30
N ASP A 628 -17.50 -47.45 0.14
CA ASP A 628 -16.99 -48.04 -1.10
C ASP A 628 -15.61 -47.47 -1.48
N LEU A 629 -14.56 -48.15 -1.01
CA LEU A 629 -13.16 -47.84 -1.33
C LEU A 629 -12.82 -47.87 -2.82
N THR A 630 -13.67 -48.43 -3.68
CA THR A 630 -13.48 -48.36 -5.13
C THR A 630 -13.88 -47.00 -5.71
N ARG A 631 -14.70 -46.23 -4.98
CA ARG A 631 -15.18 -44.89 -5.37
C ARG A 631 -14.46 -43.75 -4.66
N TYR A 632 -14.14 -43.92 -3.38
CA TYR A 632 -13.40 -42.94 -2.60
C TYR A 632 -12.64 -43.65 -1.47
N ASN A 633 -11.42 -43.19 -1.17
CA ASN A 633 -10.61 -43.72 -0.07
C ASN A 633 -10.29 -42.64 0.99
N ARG A 634 -10.86 -41.45 0.82
CA ARG A 634 -10.76 -40.32 1.76
C ARG A 634 -12.08 -39.58 1.88
N LEU A 635 -12.29 -38.95 3.03
CA LEU A 635 -13.27 -37.90 3.21
C LEU A 635 -12.55 -36.59 3.52
N GLY A 636 -12.81 -35.55 2.74
CA GLY A 636 -12.44 -34.18 3.05
C GLY A 636 -13.52 -33.54 3.91
N LEU A 637 -13.19 -33.22 5.16
CA LEU A 637 -14.07 -32.51 6.07
C LEU A 637 -13.68 -31.03 6.05
N ILE A 638 -14.65 -30.18 5.81
CA ILE A 638 -14.52 -28.72 5.81
C ILE A 638 -15.34 -28.24 7.00
N ILE A 639 -14.65 -27.80 8.04
CA ILE A 639 -15.26 -27.36 9.29
C ILE A 639 -15.10 -25.85 9.35
N THR A 640 -16.21 -25.15 9.45
CA THR A 640 -16.22 -23.68 9.40
C THR A 640 -16.93 -23.17 10.63
N ARG A 641 -16.29 -22.26 11.37
CA ARG A 641 -16.96 -21.51 12.44
C ARG A 641 -17.67 -20.31 11.83
N VAL A 642 -18.92 -20.07 12.19
CA VAL A 642 -19.78 -19.06 11.54
C VAL A 642 -20.40 -18.05 12.51
N ASP A 643 -20.15 -18.17 13.82
CA ASP A 643 -20.56 -17.18 14.82
C ASP A 643 -19.52 -16.07 14.99
N SER A 644 -19.93 -14.94 15.56
CA SER A 644 -19.02 -13.83 15.92
C SER A 644 -18.58 -13.83 17.39
N GLY A 645 -18.78 -14.94 18.11
CA GLY A 645 -18.54 -15.11 19.53
C GLY A 645 -17.09 -15.43 19.90
N GLU A 646 -16.10 -14.92 19.18
CA GLU A 646 -14.67 -15.24 19.40
C GLU A 646 -14.25 -15.07 20.86
N ARG A 647 -14.66 -13.98 21.52
CA ARG A 647 -14.34 -13.77 22.95
C ARG A 647 -15.13 -14.67 23.90
N LEU A 648 -16.35 -15.07 23.53
CA LEU A 648 -17.18 -15.96 24.36
C LEU A 648 -16.67 -17.40 24.31
N ASP A 649 -16.12 -17.79 23.17
CA ASP A 649 -15.48 -19.08 22.95
C ASP A 649 -14.15 -18.87 22.19
N PRO A 650 -13.06 -18.49 22.89
CA PRO A 650 -11.78 -18.13 22.27
C PRO A 650 -10.99 -19.32 21.74
N VAL A 651 -11.47 -20.54 22.01
CA VAL A 651 -10.87 -21.76 21.48
C VAL A 651 -11.68 -22.27 20.29
N GLY A 652 -13.01 -22.13 20.32
CA GLY A 652 -13.89 -22.76 19.33
C GLY A 652 -13.66 -24.27 19.29
N SER A 653 -13.63 -24.89 20.46
CA SER A 653 -13.36 -26.32 20.58
C SER A 653 -14.49 -27.17 19.98
N TYR A 654 -14.12 -28.11 19.14
CA TYR A 654 -15.00 -29.18 18.67
C TYR A 654 -14.38 -30.56 18.89
N THR A 655 -15.23 -31.59 18.88
CA THR A 655 -14.85 -32.99 18.88
C THR A 655 -15.40 -33.66 17.62
N LEU A 656 -14.53 -34.31 16.87
CA LEU A 656 -14.88 -35.10 15.70
C LEU A 656 -15.04 -36.57 16.13
N VAL A 657 -16.19 -37.18 15.83
CA VAL A 657 -16.44 -38.61 16.07
C VAL A 657 -16.70 -39.30 14.74
N LEU A 658 -15.90 -40.31 14.43
CA LEU A 658 -16.07 -41.20 13.29
C LEU A 658 -16.65 -42.51 13.81
N ARG A 659 -17.97 -42.70 13.74
CA ARG A 659 -18.65 -43.91 14.22
C ARG A 659 -18.67 -44.97 13.14
N GLY A 660 -18.00 -46.09 13.39
CA GLY A 660 -18.08 -47.30 12.59
C GLY A 660 -18.87 -48.41 13.28
N THR A 661 -18.66 -49.65 12.85
CA THR A 661 -19.13 -50.83 13.59
C THR A 661 -18.26 -51.07 14.83
N GLU A 662 -18.87 -51.45 15.95
CA GLU A 662 -18.13 -51.79 17.18
C GLU A 662 -17.11 -52.92 16.95
#